data_AF-A0A9D8KA10-F1
#
_entry.id   AF-A0A9D8KA10-F1
#
_cell.length_a   1.000
_cell.length_b   1.000
_cell.length_c   1.000
_cell.angle_alpha   90.00
_cell.angle_beta   90.00
_cell.angle_gamma   90.00
#
_symmetry.space_group_name_H-M   'P 1'
#
loop_
_entity.id
_entity.type
_entity.pdbx_description
1 polymer ?
#
loop_
_entity_poly.entity_id
_entity_poly.type
_entity_poly.pdbx_seq_one_letter_code
_entity_poly.pdbx_strand_id
1 'polypeptide(L)'
;MKSIPILGPVLLLMGPLGVFFSRFAHHLEQRGVPVTKVSFPLHEFGFTPHQRIAFAEPMQEFQPFLCALILERGIRHLFMYGDFIDPHRLAIELVRQMNSEGVLPFRIEAWVFELGYIRPNYVSLELERVNARSNLNKPVAFYRALPPVEVIPQARRDAGHRWRKIWKMPTFIQHAFTSYPIIAGPHKLQPRPSYLVSQVWGLIRKHLYRLSERRVRRLLLDGTPFVLVPLQVSSDSQVSLGSDYSGMVPFITELVASFARHAPPGDRLAFKHHPRDRGYNHYGAVIRDVARRYGVEGRVLYFHDAPLGPVLKRAKAVVTINSTVGLQALYHAVPTKVMGRTFYNLPGLTDQQALDTFWESPEPSDRELFRRFYVHLIDTTQINGNFDGFFPFAQTFSVSPELAIHAIGPRPGLGRILLRLLSLLQGFATYYLQLLALAIGARETARRLLERGSQQVLRGLGVTVLMDRRLEPIARPQVHIANHGHPLDVLLVQGWFRDCSMTTAARHLRWLLPFFAASAQNYGHIHLDHLCGQSRVEGLRRLLRLMEERGRLFLFPSGSLVTPITQRVSGSLHVLGRRGGALIVPWFTTYRGFPRREEELRYRPFALILSRLLGPQATILCQEGSPIDPSAFPNQTALSDHIRELYARRKISIEMII
;
A
#
# COMPACT_ATOMS: atom_id res chain seq x y z
N MET A 1 9.73 3.83 -7.17
CA MET A 1 8.49 4.63 -7.09
C MET A 1 8.47 5.54 -5.88
N LYS A 2 8.19 6.84 -6.08
CA LYS A 2 7.87 7.79 -4.99
C LYS A 2 6.57 7.36 -4.29
N SER A 3 6.43 7.70 -3.01
CA SER A 3 5.20 7.45 -2.24
C SER A 3 4.02 8.21 -2.84
N ILE A 4 2.86 7.57 -2.92
CA ILE A 4 1.60 8.17 -3.37
C ILE A 4 0.87 8.74 -2.15
N PRO A 5 0.63 10.06 -2.09
CA PRO A 5 -0.10 10.66 -1.00
C PRO A 5 -1.60 10.36 -1.12
N ILE A 6 -2.17 9.73 -0.10
CA ILE A 6 -3.61 9.53 0.06
C ILE A 6 -4.19 10.79 0.69
N LEU A 7 -4.83 11.56 -0.18
CA LEU A 7 -5.41 12.87 0.09
C LEU A 7 -6.92 12.85 0.37
N GLY A 8 -7.56 11.68 0.43
CA GLY A 8 -9.02 11.58 0.48
C GLY A 8 -9.55 10.21 0.89
N PRO A 9 -10.87 10.11 1.10
CA PRO A 9 -11.61 8.86 0.98
C PRO A 9 -11.24 8.10 -0.30
N VAL A 10 -11.13 6.78 -0.16
CA VAL A 10 -10.68 5.86 -1.21
C VAL A 10 -11.83 5.00 -1.68
N LEU A 11 -11.97 4.84 -3.00
CA LEU A 11 -12.87 3.90 -3.63
C LEU A 11 -12.09 2.78 -4.30
N LEU A 12 -12.49 1.53 -4.03
CA LEU A 12 -11.92 0.34 -4.65
C LEU A 12 -12.93 -0.24 -5.64
N LEU A 13 -12.52 -0.38 -6.90
CA LEU A 13 -13.25 -1.14 -7.92
C LEU A 13 -12.77 -2.59 -7.92
N MET A 14 -12.97 -3.34 -9.01
CA MET A 14 -12.47 -4.72 -9.08
C MET A 14 -10.93 -4.77 -8.97
N GLY A 15 -10.44 -5.61 -8.06
CA GLY A 15 -9.01 -5.80 -7.79
C GLY A 15 -8.44 -7.06 -8.41
N PRO A 16 -7.14 -7.35 -8.16
CA PRO A 16 -6.56 -8.61 -8.57
C PRO A 16 -7.17 -9.75 -7.74
N LEU A 17 -7.43 -10.89 -8.38
CA LEU A 17 -8.01 -12.07 -7.71
C LEU A 17 -7.28 -12.41 -6.42
N GLY A 18 -8.04 -12.64 -5.34
CA GLY A 18 -7.53 -12.93 -4.00
C GLY A 18 -7.87 -11.83 -3.00
N VAL A 19 -7.01 -11.63 -2.00
CA VAL A 19 -7.26 -10.76 -0.83
C VAL A 19 -6.40 -9.49 -0.82
N PHE A 20 -5.85 -9.09 -1.96
CA PHE A 20 -4.94 -7.94 -2.01
C PHE A 20 -5.67 -6.63 -1.69
N PHE A 21 -6.80 -6.34 -2.34
CA PHE A 21 -7.55 -5.12 -2.09
C PHE A 21 -8.21 -5.09 -0.71
N SER A 22 -8.62 -6.23 -0.14
CA SER A 22 -9.10 -6.25 1.25
C SER A 22 -7.99 -5.95 2.26
N ARG A 23 -6.77 -6.44 2.04
CA ARG A 23 -5.59 -6.03 2.82
C ARG A 23 -5.28 -4.55 2.66
N PHE A 24 -5.42 -4.02 1.45
CA PHE A 24 -5.19 -2.61 1.17
C PHE A 24 -6.24 -1.73 1.86
N ALA A 25 -7.53 -2.08 1.76
CA ALA A 25 -8.62 -1.42 2.47
C ALA A 25 -8.36 -1.39 3.98
N HIS A 26 -8.01 -2.54 4.56
CA HIS A 26 -7.72 -2.62 5.98
C HIS A 26 -6.51 -1.76 6.39
N HIS A 27 -5.47 -1.70 5.55
CA HIS A 27 -4.30 -0.87 5.80
C HIS A 27 -4.63 0.63 5.84
N LEU A 28 -5.50 1.08 4.94
CA LEU A 28 -5.96 2.47 4.83
C LEU A 28 -6.90 2.84 6.00
N GLU A 29 -7.86 1.98 6.32
CA GLU A 29 -8.76 2.21 7.46
C GLU A 29 -8.03 2.22 8.81
N GLN A 30 -7.01 1.39 8.97
CA GLN A 30 -6.12 1.43 10.15
C GLN A 30 -5.42 2.80 10.31
N ARG A 31 -5.35 3.60 9.25
CA ARG A 31 -4.79 4.96 9.23
C ARG A 31 -5.87 6.05 9.18
N GLY A 32 -7.14 5.69 9.39
CA GLY A 32 -8.26 6.62 9.44
C GLY A 32 -8.77 7.08 8.07
N VAL A 33 -8.33 6.46 6.97
CA VAL A 33 -8.84 6.76 5.62
C VAL A 33 -10.15 5.98 5.40
N PRO A 34 -11.28 6.65 5.12
CA PRO A 34 -12.51 5.96 4.74
C PRO A 34 -12.30 5.19 3.42
N VAL A 35 -12.68 3.92 3.40
CA VAL A 35 -12.58 3.08 2.21
C VAL A 35 -13.96 2.55 1.83
N THR A 36 -14.33 2.77 0.57
CA THR A 36 -15.52 2.19 -0.05
C THR A 36 -15.10 1.17 -1.08
N LYS A 37 -15.77 0.03 -1.15
CA LYS A 37 -15.55 -1.06 -2.09
C LYS A 37 -16.83 -1.31 -2.87
N VAL A 38 -16.83 -1.01 -4.17
CA VAL A 38 -17.93 -1.42 -5.05
C VAL A 38 -17.89 -2.93 -5.20
N SER A 39 -18.97 -3.60 -4.82
CA SER A 39 -19.12 -5.05 -4.84
C SER A 39 -20.00 -5.45 -6.02
N PHE A 40 -19.36 -5.97 -7.05
CA PHE A 40 -20.02 -6.56 -8.23
C PHE A 40 -20.47 -7.99 -7.92
N PRO A 41 -21.36 -8.59 -8.73
CA PRO A 41 -21.74 -10.00 -8.60
C PRO A 41 -20.53 -10.95 -8.69
N LEU A 42 -19.49 -10.56 -9.44
CA LEU A 42 -18.17 -11.17 -9.39
C LEU A 42 -17.47 -10.81 -8.07
N HIS A 43 -17.85 -11.53 -7.01
CA HIS A 43 -17.49 -11.24 -5.63
C HIS A 43 -15.97 -11.29 -5.37
N GLU A 44 -15.51 -10.41 -4.48
CA GLU A 44 -14.14 -10.40 -3.98
C GLU A 44 -14.15 -10.55 -2.45
N PHE A 45 -13.26 -11.40 -1.93
CA PHE A 45 -13.28 -11.81 -0.52
C PHE A 45 -12.43 -10.93 0.40
N GLY A 46 -12.77 -10.96 1.69
CA GLY A 46 -11.99 -10.35 2.78
C GLY A 46 -12.39 -8.91 3.13
N PHE A 47 -13.41 -8.35 2.49
CA PHE A 47 -13.97 -7.05 2.86
C PHE A 47 -15.01 -7.18 3.96
N THR A 48 -15.10 -6.17 4.82
CA THR A 48 -16.11 -6.09 5.87
C THR A 48 -17.42 -5.51 5.32
N PRO A 49 -18.59 -5.76 5.95
CA PRO A 49 -19.87 -5.27 5.44
C PRO A 49 -19.94 -3.75 5.24
N HIS A 50 -19.36 -2.96 6.15
CA HIS A 50 -19.40 -1.50 6.08
C HIS A 50 -18.53 -0.88 4.98
N GLN A 51 -17.52 -1.62 4.49
CA GLN A 51 -16.73 -1.19 3.34
C GLN A 51 -17.50 -1.32 2.04
N ARG A 52 -18.51 -2.18 1.97
CA ARG A 52 -19.08 -2.64 0.70
C ARG A 52 -20.32 -1.86 0.33
N ILE A 53 -20.39 -1.48 -0.95
CA ILE A 53 -21.61 -1.01 -1.60
C ILE A 53 -21.85 -1.90 -2.80
N ALA A 54 -23.02 -2.53 -2.87
CA ALA A 54 -23.35 -3.44 -3.96
C ALA A 54 -23.67 -2.64 -5.23
N PHE A 55 -23.18 -3.16 -6.37
CA PHE A 55 -23.63 -2.74 -7.69
C PHE A 55 -23.88 -4.00 -8.50
N ALA A 56 -25.16 -4.30 -8.77
CA ALA A 56 -25.58 -5.48 -9.53
C ALA A 56 -26.39 -5.12 -10.79
N GLU A 57 -26.57 -3.82 -11.05
CA GLU A 57 -27.31 -3.30 -12.18
C GLU A 57 -26.55 -3.49 -13.51
N PRO A 58 -27.23 -3.31 -14.67
CA PRO A 58 -26.58 -3.28 -15.97
C PRO A 58 -25.45 -2.25 -16.05
N MET A 59 -24.42 -2.53 -16.85
CA MET A 59 -23.21 -1.69 -16.92
C MET A 59 -23.48 -0.25 -17.40
N GLN A 60 -24.58 -0.02 -18.10
CA GLN A 60 -25.06 1.31 -18.52
C GLN A 60 -25.36 2.21 -17.31
N GLU A 61 -25.87 1.64 -16.22
CA GLU A 61 -26.20 2.36 -14.98
C GLU A 61 -24.97 2.62 -14.10
N PHE A 62 -23.79 2.11 -14.49
CA PHE A 62 -22.60 2.18 -13.65
C PHE A 62 -22.02 3.59 -13.52
N GLN A 63 -21.99 4.37 -14.60
CA GLN A 63 -21.46 5.74 -14.55
C GLN A 63 -22.33 6.67 -13.68
N PRO A 64 -23.67 6.71 -13.84
CA PRO A 64 -24.54 7.47 -12.94
C PRO A 64 -24.37 7.08 -11.47
N PHE A 65 -24.37 5.76 -11.17
CA PHE A 65 -24.14 5.24 -9.84
C PHE A 65 -22.78 5.69 -9.26
N LEU A 66 -21.72 5.56 -10.06
CA LEU A 66 -20.37 5.91 -9.64
C LEU A 66 -20.23 7.42 -9.38
N CYS A 67 -20.83 8.26 -10.22
CA CYS A 67 -20.85 9.71 -10.04
C CYS A 67 -21.50 10.09 -8.71
N ALA A 68 -22.71 9.57 -8.45
CA ALA A 68 -23.41 9.80 -7.20
C ALA A 68 -22.57 9.34 -5.98
N LEU A 69 -21.93 8.17 -6.09
CA LEU A 69 -21.09 7.63 -5.02
C LEU A 69 -19.84 8.47 -4.75
N ILE A 70 -19.19 8.97 -5.81
CA ILE A 70 -18.02 9.85 -5.69
C ILE A 70 -18.39 11.14 -4.95
N LEU A 71 -19.52 11.75 -5.32
CA LEU A 71 -20.03 12.98 -4.70
C LEU A 71 -20.46 12.76 -3.25
N GLU A 72 -21.27 11.73 -2.98
CA GLU A 72 -21.78 11.40 -1.63
C GLU A 72 -20.64 11.15 -0.64
N ARG A 73 -19.59 10.42 -1.07
CA ARG A 73 -18.51 9.98 -0.19
C ARG A 73 -17.26 10.86 -0.26
N GLY A 74 -17.26 11.91 -1.08
CA GLY A 74 -16.12 12.78 -1.28
C GLY A 74 -14.87 12.02 -1.72
N ILE A 75 -15.03 11.05 -2.63
CA ILE A 75 -13.93 10.18 -3.08
C ILE A 75 -12.86 11.03 -3.78
N ARG A 76 -11.60 10.86 -3.40
CA ARG A 76 -10.45 11.48 -4.10
C ARG A 76 -9.55 10.50 -4.81
N HIS A 77 -9.60 9.23 -4.44
CA HIS A 77 -8.72 8.19 -4.96
C HIS A 77 -9.53 6.98 -5.36
N LEU A 78 -9.44 6.57 -6.63
CA LEU A 78 -9.96 5.30 -7.12
C LEU A 78 -8.81 4.33 -7.31
N PHE A 79 -8.95 3.09 -6.87
CA PHE A 79 -8.00 2.02 -7.19
C PHE A 79 -8.68 0.85 -7.89
N MET A 80 -8.01 0.33 -8.92
CA MET A 80 -8.49 -0.76 -9.76
C MET A 80 -7.36 -1.66 -10.26
N TYR A 81 -7.69 -2.80 -10.87
CA TYR A 81 -6.72 -3.74 -11.44
C TYR A 81 -6.94 -3.95 -12.94
N GLY A 82 -5.99 -3.44 -13.73
CA GLY A 82 -6.15 -3.25 -15.17
C GLY A 82 -7.06 -2.06 -15.50
N ASP A 83 -7.03 -1.63 -16.75
CA ASP A 83 -7.82 -0.50 -17.26
C ASP A 83 -8.76 -0.92 -18.42
N PHE A 84 -8.95 -2.23 -18.61
CA PHE A 84 -9.58 -2.79 -19.82
C PHE A 84 -11.04 -3.22 -19.63
N ILE A 85 -11.41 -3.67 -18.44
CA ILE A 85 -12.80 -4.09 -18.20
C ILE A 85 -13.70 -2.87 -18.10
N ASP A 86 -14.97 -3.04 -18.47
CA ASP A 86 -15.93 -1.94 -18.59
C ASP A 86 -16.05 -1.10 -17.31
N PRO A 87 -16.18 -1.67 -16.09
CA PRO A 87 -16.21 -0.88 -14.87
C PRO A 87 -15.01 0.05 -14.68
N HIS A 88 -13.81 -0.39 -15.09
CA HIS A 88 -12.58 0.39 -14.91
C HIS A 88 -12.47 1.48 -15.96
N ARG A 89 -12.74 1.16 -17.22
CA ARG A 89 -12.73 2.11 -18.33
C ARG A 89 -13.73 3.23 -18.09
N LEU A 90 -14.98 2.88 -17.75
CA LEU A 90 -16.05 3.84 -17.47
C LEU A 90 -15.73 4.74 -16.27
N ALA A 91 -15.08 4.20 -15.24
CA ALA A 91 -14.64 4.98 -14.08
C ALA A 91 -13.53 5.99 -14.42
N ILE A 92 -12.55 5.57 -15.23
CA ILE A 92 -11.47 6.47 -15.69
C ILE A 92 -12.04 7.58 -16.59
N GLU A 93 -12.95 7.24 -17.50
CA GLU A 93 -13.64 8.21 -18.36
C GLU A 93 -14.42 9.24 -17.54
N LEU A 94 -15.23 8.79 -16.58
CA LEU A 94 -16.00 9.67 -15.69
C LEU A 94 -15.07 10.58 -14.87
N VAL A 95 -14.03 10.03 -14.24
CA VAL A 95 -13.09 10.83 -13.44
C VAL A 95 -12.37 11.88 -14.28
N ARG A 96 -11.99 11.55 -15.52
CA ARG A 96 -11.40 12.53 -16.44
C ARG A 96 -12.37 13.66 -16.75
N GLN A 97 -13.62 13.32 -17.06
CA GLN A 97 -14.66 14.29 -17.36
C GLN A 97 -14.89 15.23 -16.17
N MET A 98 -15.12 14.68 -14.97
CA MET A 98 -15.32 15.47 -13.74
C MET A 98 -14.14 16.39 -13.44
N ASN A 99 -12.91 15.90 -13.64
CA ASN A 99 -11.70 16.68 -13.45
C ASN A 99 -11.56 17.80 -14.49
N SER A 100 -11.91 17.56 -15.76
CA SER A 100 -11.83 18.60 -16.81
C SER A 100 -12.91 19.67 -16.67
N GLU A 101 -14.09 19.29 -16.20
CA GLU A 101 -15.20 20.21 -15.95
C GLU A 101 -15.06 20.97 -14.62
N GLY A 102 -14.13 20.54 -13.76
CA GLY A 102 -13.92 21.18 -12.46
C GLY A 102 -15.09 21.00 -11.49
N VAL A 103 -15.85 19.90 -11.62
CA VAL A 103 -17.05 19.61 -10.81
C VAL A 103 -16.75 19.64 -9.30
N LEU A 104 -15.52 19.26 -8.93
CA LEU A 104 -15.05 19.26 -7.56
C LEU A 104 -13.86 20.22 -7.41
N PRO A 105 -13.67 20.84 -6.24
CA PRO A 105 -12.57 21.77 -5.98
C PRO A 105 -11.20 21.06 -5.88
N PHE A 106 -11.14 19.78 -6.22
CA PHE A 106 -9.95 18.96 -6.17
C PHE A 106 -9.97 17.93 -7.29
N ARG A 107 -8.76 17.50 -7.66
CA ARG A 107 -8.59 16.43 -8.64
C ARG A 107 -8.82 15.07 -8.00
N ILE A 108 -9.57 14.21 -8.68
CA ILE A 108 -9.70 12.79 -8.37
C ILE A 108 -8.62 12.01 -9.10
N GLU A 109 -7.89 11.14 -8.39
CA GLU A 109 -6.85 10.29 -8.96
C GLU A 109 -7.34 8.86 -9.14
N ALA A 110 -7.35 8.36 -10.38
CA ALA A 110 -7.68 6.97 -10.67
C ALA A 110 -6.39 6.15 -10.88
N TRP A 111 -6.03 5.33 -9.90
CA TRP A 111 -4.82 4.52 -9.88
C TRP A 111 -5.09 3.09 -10.34
N VAL A 112 -4.29 2.62 -11.29
CA VAL A 112 -4.43 1.31 -11.92
C VAL A 112 -3.27 0.41 -11.54
N PHE A 113 -3.58 -0.66 -10.81
CA PHE A 113 -2.64 -1.74 -10.54
C PHE A 113 -2.55 -2.69 -11.73
N GLU A 114 -1.36 -3.22 -11.99
CA GLU A 114 -1.15 -4.36 -12.89
C GLU A 114 -0.05 -5.28 -12.33
N LEU A 115 0.05 -6.51 -12.85
CA LEU A 115 1.23 -7.32 -12.64
C LEU A 115 2.48 -6.54 -13.09
N GLY A 116 3.55 -6.60 -12.28
CA GLY A 116 4.78 -5.87 -12.58
C GLY A 116 5.28 -6.13 -14.00
N TYR A 117 5.72 -5.06 -14.66
CA TYR A 117 6.42 -5.12 -15.95
C TYR A 117 7.76 -5.83 -15.78
N ILE A 118 8.39 -5.66 -14.62
CA ILE A 118 9.57 -6.43 -14.19
C ILE A 118 9.12 -7.51 -13.21
N ARG A 119 9.38 -8.77 -13.55
CA ARG A 119 8.95 -9.93 -12.76
C ARG A 119 10.13 -10.64 -12.12
N PRO A 120 9.94 -11.28 -10.95
CA PRO A 120 8.65 -11.60 -10.32
C PRO A 120 8.29 -10.77 -9.08
N ASN A 121 9.09 -9.75 -8.75
CA ASN A 121 9.06 -9.04 -7.47
C ASN A 121 8.59 -7.58 -7.57
N TYR A 122 7.95 -7.20 -8.67
CA TYR A 122 7.28 -5.91 -8.77
C TYR A 122 5.78 -6.06 -9.05
N VAL A 123 5.08 -5.01 -8.64
CA VAL A 123 3.70 -4.68 -9.02
C VAL A 123 3.76 -3.34 -9.75
N SER A 124 3.06 -3.22 -10.88
CA SER A 124 2.92 -1.94 -11.58
C SER A 124 1.78 -1.14 -10.95
N LEU A 125 1.98 0.16 -10.78
CA LEU A 125 0.94 1.11 -10.39
C LEU A 125 1.11 2.39 -11.19
N GLU A 126 0.08 2.79 -11.93
CA GLU A 126 0.10 3.97 -12.78
C GLU A 126 -1.18 4.76 -12.67
N LEU A 127 -1.12 6.05 -13.00
CA LEU A 127 -2.28 6.92 -13.03
C LEU A 127 -3.06 6.73 -14.34
N GLU A 128 -4.33 6.35 -14.22
CA GLU A 128 -5.37 6.23 -15.25
C GLU A 128 -5.14 5.27 -16.42
N ARG A 129 -3.93 4.72 -16.60
CA ARG A 129 -3.57 3.90 -17.77
C ARG A 129 -2.46 2.90 -17.44
N VAL A 130 -2.46 1.74 -18.09
CA VAL A 130 -1.39 0.73 -17.99
C VAL A 130 -1.12 0.03 -19.33
N ASN A 131 -0.07 -0.77 -19.37
CA ASN A 131 0.37 -1.60 -20.49
C ASN A 131 0.53 -0.79 -21.80
N ALA A 132 -0.08 -1.19 -22.93
CA ALA A 132 0.02 -0.45 -24.19
C ALA A 132 -0.37 1.03 -24.10
N ARG A 133 -1.18 1.43 -23.09
CA ARG A 133 -1.57 2.83 -22.85
C ARG A 133 -0.76 3.52 -21.73
N SER A 134 0.28 2.88 -21.22
CA SER A 134 1.10 3.35 -20.10
C SER A 134 1.60 4.79 -20.27
N ASN A 135 1.80 5.47 -19.14
CA ASN A 135 2.40 6.80 -19.09
C ASN A 135 3.88 6.80 -19.50
N LEU A 136 4.48 5.62 -19.64
CA LEU A 136 5.82 5.39 -20.21
C LEU A 136 5.86 5.54 -21.74
N ASN A 137 4.72 5.74 -22.42
CA ASN A 137 4.69 6.10 -23.84
C ASN A 137 5.25 7.53 -24.04
N LYS A 138 6.57 7.64 -24.02
CA LYS A 138 7.34 8.88 -24.22
C LYS A 138 8.25 8.71 -25.44
N PRO A 139 8.53 9.80 -26.18
CA PRO A 139 9.47 9.72 -27.30
C PRO A 139 10.87 9.33 -26.82
N VAL A 140 11.66 8.67 -27.67
CA VAL A 140 13.03 8.23 -27.34
C VAL A 140 13.92 9.37 -26.82
N ALA A 141 13.72 10.59 -27.34
CA ALA A 141 14.45 11.79 -26.91
C ALA A 141 14.29 12.09 -25.41
N PHE A 142 13.11 11.82 -24.84
CA PHE A 142 12.86 11.96 -23.39
C PHE A 142 13.82 11.06 -22.59
N TYR A 143 13.92 9.78 -22.99
CA TYR A 143 14.79 8.81 -22.30
C TYR A 143 16.27 9.10 -22.51
N ARG A 144 16.66 9.59 -23.69
CA ARG A 144 18.04 10.06 -23.94
C ARG A 144 18.40 11.29 -23.11
N ALA A 145 17.44 12.14 -22.77
CA ALA A 145 17.67 13.32 -21.93
C ALA A 145 17.76 13.00 -20.42
N LEU A 146 17.40 11.79 -19.99
CA LEU A 146 17.52 11.41 -18.58
C LEU A 146 19.00 11.33 -18.15
N PRO A 147 19.28 11.53 -16.85
CA PRO A 147 20.64 11.40 -16.32
C PRO A 147 21.26 10.03 -16.65
N PRO A 148 22.59 9.97 -16.87
CA PRO A 148 23.28 8.70 -17.08
C PRO A 148 23.12 7.79 -15.86
N VAL A 149 23.06 6.48 -16.12
CA VAL A 149 22.86 5.46 -15.09
C VAL A 149 23.98 4.45 -15.16
N GLU A 150 24.80 4.37 -14.12
CA GLU A 150 25.87 3.37 -14.02
C GLU A 150 25.34 2.01 -13.56
N VAL A 151 24.45 2.01 -12.55
CA VAL A 151 23.98 0.78 -11.90
C VAL A 151 22.46 0.66 -12.00
N ILE A 152 22.02 -0.48 -12.53
CA ILE A 152 20.61 -0.83 -12.57
C ILE A 152 20.16 -1.33 -11.18
N PRO A 153 19.09 -0.79 -10.59
CA PRO A 153 18.60 -1.24 -9.29
C PRO A 153 18.09 -2.68 -9.38
N GLN A 154 18.56 -3.53 -8.47
CA GLN A 154 18.07 -4.90 -8.36
C GLN A 154 16.86 -4.94 -7.43
N ALA A 155 15.84 -5.71 -7.83
CA ALA A 155 14.74 -6.03 -6.94
C ALA A 155 15.27 -6.74 -5.69
N ARG A 156 14.67 -6.45 -4.53
CA ARG A 156 14.87 -7.29 -3.33
C ARG A 156 14.44 -8.73 -3.67
N ARG A 157 15.27 -9.70 -3.31
CA ARG A 157 15.16 -11.08 -3.81
C ARG A 157 13.92 -11.83 -3.32
N ASP A 158 13.31 -11.42 -2.20
CA ASP A 158 12.24 -12.19 -1.57
C ASP A 158 10.94 -11.38 -1.40
N ALA A 159 9.93 -11.74 -2.19
CA ALA A 159 8.54 -11.29 -1.98
C ALA A 159 7.82 -12.06 -0.84
N GLY A 160 8.55 -12.92 -0.13
CA GLY A 160 8.06 -13.84 0.89
C GLY A 160 7.30 -15.04 0.31
N HIS A 161 6.85 -15.92 1.21
CA HIS A 161 5.96 -17.03 0.85
C HIS A 161 4.64 -16.52 0.27
N ARG A 162 4.34 -16.90 -0.99
CA ARG A 162 3.12 -16.52 -1.73
C ARG A 162 1.91 -17.37 -1.37
N TRP A 163 1.76 -17.70 -0.09
CA TRP A 163 0.71 -18.61 0.41
C TRP A 163 -0.70 -18.08 0.13
N ARG A 164 -0.86 -16.76 0.02
CA ARG A 164 -2.16 -16.12 -0.26
C ARG A 164 -2.69 -16.42 -1.66
N LYS A 165 -1.87 -17.00 -2.53
CA LYS A 165 -2.32 -17.52 -3.82
C LYS A 165 -3.48 -18.53 -3.66
N ILE A 166 -3.60 -19.19 -2.51
CA ILE A 166 -4.74 -20.08 -2.20
C ILE A 166 -6.09 -19.36 -2.29
N TRP A 167 -6.15 -18.07 -1.96
CA TRP A 167 -7.38 -17.25 -2.02
C TRP A 167 -7.84 -16.94 -3.44
N LYS A 168 -7.02 -17.21 -4.46
CA LYS A 168 -7.44 -17.09 -5.85
C LYS A 168 -8.43 -18.17 -6.24
N MET A 169 -8.34 -19.37 -5.66
CA MET A 169 -9.24 -20.48 -5.98
C MET A 169 -10.70 -20.18 -5.67
N PRO A 170 -11.10 -19.77 -4.44
CA PRO A 170 -12.51 -19.49 -4.15
C PRO A 170 -13.05 -18.34 -5.01
N THR A 171 -12.26 -17.29 -5.25
CA THR A 171 -12.62 -16.19 -6.15
C THR A 171 -12.85 -16.68 -7.58
N PHE A 172 -11.92 -17.46 -8.11
CA PHE A 172 -12.00 -17.98 -9.48
C PHE A 172 -13.16 -18.96 -9.66
N ILE A 173 -13.43 -19.82 -8.67
CA ILE A 173 -14.59 -20.73 -8.67
C ILE A 173 -15.88 -19.90 -8.65
N GLN A 174 -16.00 -18.92 -7.75
CA GLN A 174 -17.21 -18.10 -7.68
C GLN A 174 -17.46 -17.33 -8.98
N HIS A 175 -16.42 -16.71 -9.56
CA HIS A 175 -16.55 -16.04 -10.86
C HIS A 175 -16.92 -17.02 -11.98
N ALA A 176 -16.45 -18.27 -11.93
CA ALA A 176 -16.74 -19.28 -12.96
C ALA A 176 -18.23 -19.67 -13.02
N PHE A 177 -18.95 -19.54 -11.91
CA PHE A 177 -20.38 -19.86 -11.80
C PHE A 177 -21.27 -18.62 -11.72
N THR A 178 -20.72 -17.42 -11.95
CA THR A 178 -21.49 -16.16 -11.88
C THR A 178 -21.49 -15.46 -13.23
N SER A 179 -22.68 -15.30 -13.79
CA SER A 179 -22.89 -14.59 -15.05
C SER A 179 -23.07 -13.10 -14.80
N TYR A 180 -22.01 -12.32 -15.00
CA TYR A 180 -22.07 -10.85 -14.98
C TYR A 180 -21.07 -10.29 -16.00
N PRO A 181 -21.53 -9.73 -17.14
CA PRO A 181 -20.65 -9.28 -18.21
C PRO A 181 -19.94 -7.99 -17.81
N ILE A 182 -18.65 -8.12 -17.48
CA ILE A 182 -17.76 -6.97 -17.23
C ILE A 182 -16.92 -6.60 -18.45
N ILE A 183 -16.98 -7.45 -19.48
CA ILE A 183 -16.30 -7.25 -20.75
C ILE A 183 -16.88 -8.13 -21.85
N ALA A 184 -16.76 -7.67 -23.10
CA ALA A 184 -17.07 -8.49 -24.27
C ALA A 184 -16.05 -9.64 -24.44
N GLY A 185 -16.56 -10.86 -24.53
CA GLY A 185 -15.76 -12.06 -24.82
C GLY A 185 -15.11 -12.72 -23.60
N PRO A 186 -14.27 -13.75 -23.82
CA PRO A 186 -13.66 -14.51 -22.73
C PRO A 186 -12.57 -13.70 -22.03
N HIS A 187 -12.60 -13.65 -20.69
CA HIS A 187 -11.58 -12.95 -19.90
C HIS A 187 -11.27 -13.67 -18.59
N LYS A 188 -10.05 -13.48 -18.07
CA LYS A 188 -9.56 -14.17 -16.84
C LYS A 188 -10.35 -13.84 -15.56
N LEU A 189 -10.97 -12.66 -15.51
CA LEU A 189 -11.80 -12.20 -14.39
C LEU A 189 -13.28 -12.62 -14.54
N GLN A 190 -13.64 -13.18 -15.69
CA GLN A 190 -14.97 -13.73 -15.98
C GLN A 190 -14.81 -15.13 -16.59
N PRO A 191 -14.20 -16.09 -15.85
CA PRO A 191 -13.99 -17.44 -16.31
C PRO A 191 -15.33 -18.17 -16.53
N ARG A 192 -15.30 -19.24 -17.32
CA ARG A 192 -16.43 -20.18 -17.47
C ARG A 192 -16.18 -21.43 -16.63
N PRO A 193 -17.19 -22.25 -16.30
CA PRO A 193 -16.99 -23.49 -15.53
C PRO A 193 -15.94 -24.42 -16.15
N SER A 194 -15.90 -24.52 -17.49
CA SER A 194 -14.91 -25.31 -18.22
C SER A 194 -13.45 -24.90 -17.92
N TYR A 195 -13.21 -23.66 -17.50
CA TYR A 195 -11.87 -23.15 -17.21
C TYR A 195 -11.29 -23.80 -15.95
N LEU A 196 -12.11 -24.31 -15.04
CA LEU A 196 -11.66 -25.06 -13.87
C LEU A 196 -10.98 -26.37 -14.29
N VAL A 197 -11.61 -27.09 -15.23
CA VAL A 197 -11.07 -28.32 -15.81
C VAL A 197 -9.76 -28.02 -16.56
N SER A 198 -9.73 -26.94 -17.34
CA SER A 198 -8.51 -26.47 -18.00
C SER A 198 -7.36 -26.20 -17.03
N GLN A 199 -7.61 -25.62 -15.84
CA GLN A 199 -6.55 -25.37 -14.85
C GLN A 199 -5.93 -26.68 -14.32
N VAL A 200 -6.76 -27.71 -14.08
CA VAL A 200 -6.30 -29.03 -13.67
C VAL A 200 -5.45 -29.67 -14.77
N TRP A 201 -5.94 -29.67 -16.02
CA TRP A 201 -5.16 -30.14 -17.16
C TRP A 201 -3.86 -29.37 -17.36
N GLY A 202 -3.88 -28.05 -17.15
CA GLY A 202 -2.69 -27.20 -17.20
C GLY A 202 -1.64 -27.56 -16.14
N LEU A 203 -2.06 -28.06 -14.98
CA LEU A 203 -1.13 -28.59 -13.98
C LEU A 203 -0.56 -29.94 -14.41
N ILE A 204 -1.40 -30.88 -14.84
CA ILE A 204 -0.98 -32.21 -15.33
C ILE A 204 0.03 -32.06 -16.49
N ARG A 205 -0.33 -31.25 -17.50
CA ARG A 205 0.51 -30.96 -18.66
C ARG A 205 1.84 -30.30 -18.28
N LYS A 206 1.89 -29.52 -17.18
CA LYS A 206 3.15 -28.94 -16.69
C LYS A 206 4.16 -30.02 -16.36
N HIS A 207 3.71 -31.05 -15.63
CA HIS A 207 4.56 -32.16 -15.20
C HIS A 207 4.89 -33.08 -16.37
N LEU A 208 3.91 -33.33 -17.25
CA LEU A 208 4.13 -34.12 -18.47
C LEU A 208 5.18 -33.47 -19.39
N TYR A 209 5.03 -32.20 -19.74
CA TYR A 209 5.98 -31.49 -20.63
C TYR A 209 7.37 -31.33 -20.04
N ARG A 210 7.48 -31.29 -18.70
CA ARG A 210 8.78 -31.34 -18.03
C ARG A 210 9.57 -32.61 -18.36
N LEU A 211 8.88 -33.72 -18.63
CA LEU A 211 9.47 -35.00 -18.98
C LEU A 211 9.60 -35.16 -20.50
N SER A 212 8.54 -34.87 -21.26
CA SER A 212 8.50 -35.13 -22.70
C SER A 212 9.34 -34.14 -23.53
N GLU A 213 9.54 -32.90 -23.08
CA GLU A 213 10.25 -31.87 -23.86
C GLU A 213 11.76 -31.80 -23.56
N ARG A 214 12.33 -32.83 -22.89
CA ARG A 214 13.77 -32.87 -22.54
C ARG A 214 14.68 -32.67 -23.75
N ARG A 215 14.32 -33.22 -24.91
CA ARG A 215 15.09 -33.08 -26.16
C ARG A 215 15.09 -31.64 -26.67
N VAL A 216 13.92 -31.00 -26.74
CA VAL A 216 13.81 -29.59 -27.19
C VAL A 216 14.56 -28.66 -26.23
N ARG A 217 14.46 -28.90 -24.92
CA ARG A 217 15.24 -28.14 -23.92
C ARG A 217 16.75 -28.28 -24.12
N ARG A 218 17.25 -29.48 -24.40
CA ARG A 218 18.66 -29.70 -24.73
C ARG A 218 19.04 -28.91 -25.98
N LEU A 219 18.27 -29.02 -27.07
CA LEU A 219 18.52 -28.25 -28.29
C LEU A 219 18.59 -26.73 -28.07
N LEU A 220 17.77 -26.17 -27.18
CA LEU A 220 17.81 -24.75 -26.81
C LEU A 220 19.03 -24.37 -25.96
N LEU A 221 19.73 -25.34 -25.38
CA LEU A 221 20.89 -25.16 -24.51
C LEU A 221 22.22 -25.63 -25.15
N ASP A 222 22.16 -26.42 -26.22
CA ASP A 222 23.31 -27.06 -26.88
C ASP A 222 23.98 -26.15 -27.95
N GLY A 223 23.68 -24.85 -27.95
CA GLY A 223 24.44 -23.83 -28.70
C GLY A 223 23.98 -23.55 -30.13
N THR A 224 22.94 -24.21 -30.64
CA THR A 224 22.35 -23.86 -31.95
C THR A 224 21.66 -22.48 -31.87
N PRO A 225 21.94 -21.54 -32.79
CA PRO A 225 21.25 -20.26 -32.83
C PRO A 225 19.74 -20.43 -33.03
N PHE A 226 18.94 -19.74 -32.20
CA PHE A 226 17.50 -19.70 -32.37
C PHE A 226 16.94 -18.31 -32.07
N VAL A 227 15.88 -17.95 -32.79
CA VAL A 227 15.04 -16.79 -32.48
C VAL A 227 13.88 -17.27 -31.59
N LEU A 228 13.72 -16.64 -30.43
CA LEU A 228 12.68 -17.00 -29.47
C LEU A 228 11.40 -16.21 -29.71
N VAL A 229 10.26 -16.89 -29.71
CA VAL A 229 8.93 -16.28 -29.82
C VAL A 229 8.07 -16.64 -28.62
N PRO A 230 7.98 -15.78 -27.59
CA PRO A 230 7.05 -15.97 -26.49
C PRO A 230 5.61 -15.75 -26.94
N LEU A 231 4.81 -16.81 -26.94
CA LEU A 231 3.37 -16.72 -27.16
C LEU A 231 2.68 -16.09 -25.93
N GLN A 232 1.56 -15.42 -26.18
CA GLN A 232 0.74 -14.73 -25.17
C GLN A 232 -0.58 -15.48 -24.93
N VAL A 233 -1.32 -15.07 -23.89
CA VAL A 233 -2.63 -15.65 -23.59
C VAL A 233 -3.59 -15.28 -24.73
N SER A 234 -4.36 -16.24 -25.23
CA SER A 234 -5.29 -15.99 -26.35
C SER A 234 -6.35 -14.91 -26.04
N SER A 235 -6.72 -14.77 -24.76
CA SER A 235 -7.66 -13.77 -24.25
C SER A 235 -6.96 -12.57 -23.61
N ASP A 236 -5.67 -12.37 -23.88
CA ASP A 236 -4.95 -11.18 -23.43
C ASP A 236 -5.45 -9.96 -24.18
N SER A 237 -5.93 -8.96 -23.45
CA SER A 237 -6.38 -7.69 -24.02
C SER A 237 -5.26 -6.94 -24.73
N GLN A 238 -4.01 -7.21 -24.37
CA GLN A 238 -2.86 -6.63 -25.05
C GLN A 238 -2.72 -7.11 -26.48
N VAL A 239 -3.16 -8.33 -26.83
CA VAL A 239 -3.09 -8.79 -28.23
C VAL A 239 -4.07 -8.01 -29.08
N SER A 240 -5.34 -7.90 -28.66
CA SER A 240 -6.37 -7.22 -29.45
C SER A 240 -6.25 -5.69 -29.47
N LEU A 241 -5.89 -5.05 -28.36
CA LEU A 241 -5.74 -3.58 -28.30
C LEU A 241 -4.35 -3.10 -28.70
N GLY A 242 -3.34 -3.90 -28.39
CA GLY A 242 -1.94 -3.55 -28.54
C GLY A 242 -1.31 -4.15 -29.79
N SER A 243 -2.09 -4.62 -30.76
CA SER A 243 -1.56 -5.07 -32.07
C SER A 243 -2.65 -5.11 -33.12
N ASP A 244 -2.26 -5.36 -34.37
CA ASP A 244 -3.20 -5.52 -35.49
C ASP A 244 -3.59 -7.00 -35.70
N TYR A 245 -3.18 -7.89 -34.78
CA TYR A 245 -3.51 -9.30 -34.82
C TYR A 245 -4.85 -9.60 -34.14
N SER A 246 -5.73 -10.33 -34.83
CA SER A 246 -6.96 -10.87 -34.25
C SER A 246 -6.73 -12.02 -33.25
N GLY A 247 -5.50 -12.53 -33.16
CA GLY A 247 -5.12 -13.58 -32.22
C GLY A 247 -3.75 -14.17 -32.53
N MET A 248 -3.43 -15.30 -31.90
CA MET A 248 -2.10 -15.90 -32.02
C MET A 248 -1.84 -16.63 -33.34
N VAL A 249 -2.88 -17.14 -34.00
CA VAL A 249 -2.73 -17.89 -35.26
C VAL A 249 -2.25 -17.02 -36.43
N PRO A 250 -2.82 -15.83 -36.69
CA PRO A 250 -2.28 -14.90 -37.69
C PRO A 250 -0.82 -14.52 -37.44
N PHE A 251 -0.47 -14.19 -36.19
CA PHE A 251 0.92 -13.88 -35.80
C PHE A 251 1.88 -15.05 -36.07
N ILE A 252 1.51 -16.27 -35.68
CA ILE A 252 2.33 -17.47 -35.98
C ILE A 252 2.49 -17.65 -37.49
N THR A 253 1.42 -17.43 -38.26
CA THR A 253 1.42 -17.63 -39.71
C THR A 253 2.35 -16.67 -40.43
N GLU A 254 2.23 -15.36 -40.14
CA GLU A 254 3.09 -14.33 -40.71
C GLU A 254 4.56 -14.57 -40.38
N LEU A 255 4.83 -14.88 -39.11
CA LEU A 255 6.18 -15.03 -38.60
C LEU A 255 6.90 -16.25 -39.19
N VAL A 256 6.21 -17.40 -39.33
CA VAL A 256 6.78 -18.58 -40.00
C VAL A 256 6.98 -18.33 -41.50
N ALA A 257 6.06 -17.63 -42.16
CA ALA A 257 6.16 -17.31 -43.58
C ALA A 257 7.38 -16.42 -43.88
N SER A 258 7.55 -15.35 -43.10
CA SER A 258 8.70 -14.43 -43.21
C SER A 258 10.01 -15.14 -42.84
N PHE A 259 10.04 -15.90 -41.73
CA PHE A 259 11.20 -16.70 -41.32
C PHE A 259 11.65 -17.68 -42.40
N ALA A 260 10.72 -18.37 -43.07
CA ALA A 260 11.05 -19.34 -44.10
C ALA A 260 11.75 -18.73 -45.31
N ARG A 261 11.44 -17.47 -45.64
CA ARG A 261 11.98 -16.76 -46.80
C ARG A 261 13.30 -16.06 -46.52
N HIS A 262 13.46 -15.51 -45.31
CA HIS A 262 14.54 -14.56 -45.02
C HIS A 262 15.55 -15.05 -43.97
N ALA A 263 15.18 -15.99 -43.10
CA ALA A 263 16.08 -16.40 -42.02
C ALA A 263 17.21 -17.32 -42.51
N PRO A 264 18.47 -17.07 -42.09
CA PRO A 264 19.62 -17.89 -42.45
C PRO A 264 19.38 -19.39 -42.26
N PRO A 265 19.80 -20.28 -43.19
CA PRO A 265 19.42 -21.70 -43.17
C PRO A 265 19.74 -22.45 -41.86
N GLY A 266 20.79 -22.03 -41.14
CA GLY A 266 21.20 -22.62 -39.85
C GLY A 266 20.37 -22.16 -38.65
N ASP A 267 19.59 -21.09 -38.78
CA ASP A 267 18.78 -20.56 -37.69
C ASP A 267 17.53 -21.40 -37.45
N ARG A 268 17.11 -21.44 -36.19
CA ARG A 268 15.85 -22.05 -35.75
C ARG A 268 14.89 -21.02 -35.21
N LEU A 269 13.60 -21.34 -35.28
CA LEU A 269 12.53 -20.54 -34.73
C LEU A 269 11.87 -21.27 -33.56
N ALA A 270 11.96 -20.74 -32.35
CA ALA A 270 11.50 -21.41 -31.14
C ALA A 270 10.28 -20.71 -30.52
N PHE A 271 9.09 -21.28 -30.72
CA PHE A 271 7.87 -20.85 -30.07
C PHE A 271 7.81 -21.36 -28.63
N LYS A 272 7.67 -20.42 -27.69
CA LYS A 272 7.46 -20.72 -26.28
C LYS A 272 5.98 -20.52 -25.92
N HIS A 273 5.31 -21.59 -25.52
CA HIS A 273 3.92 -21.52 -25.06
C HIS A 273 3.79 -20.69 -23.77
N HIS A 274 2.67 -19.96 -23.66
CA HIS A 274 2.37 -19.21 -22.45
C HIS A 274 1.95 -20.16 -21.31
N PRO A 275 2.55 -20.07 -20.10
CA PRO A 275 2.24 -20.99 -19.01
C PRO A 275 0.77 -20.98 -18.57
N ARG A 276 0.07 -19.84 -18.72
CA ARG A 276 -1.35 -19.73 -18.39
C ARG A 276 -2.25 -20.37 -19.44
N ASP A 277 -1.79 -20.54 -20.68
CA ASP A 277 -2.60 -21.11 -21.77
C ASP A 277 -2.47 -22.62 -21.87
N ARG A 278 -1.55 -23.23 -21.11
CA ARG A 278 -1.27 -24.67 -21.18
C ARG A 278 -2.52 -25.55 -21.05
N GLY A 279 -3.48 -25.12 -20.24
CA GLY A 279 -4.74 -25.82 -20.02
C GLY A 279 -5.86 -25.51 -21.02
N TYR A 280 -5.71 -24.42 -21.78
CA TYR A 280 -6.79 -23.82 -22.57
C TYR A 280 -6.55 -23.96 -24.07
N ASN A 281 -5.32 -23.69 -24.51
CA ASN A 281 -4.95 -23.65 -25.92
C ASN A 281 -3.70 -24.49 -26.17
N HIS A 282 -3.59 -25.02 -27.39
CA HIS A 282 -2.39 -25.70 -27.86
C HIS A 282 -2.14 -25.38 -29.33
N TYR A 283 -1.01 -24.74 -29.62
CA TYR A 283 -0.71 -24.25 -30.98
C TYR A 283 0.10 -25.23 -31.83
N GLY A 284 0.48 -26.38 -31.29
CA GLY A 284 1.39 -27.31 -31.98
C GLY A 284 0.85 -27.88 -33.30
N ALA A 285 -0.46 -28.05 -33.48
CA ALA A 285 -1.03 -28.44 -34.77
C ALA A 285 -0.83 -27.32 -35.81
N VAL A 286 -1.30 -26.11 -35.49
CA VAL A 286 -1.16 -24.91 -36.33
C VAL A 286 0.31 -24.64 -36.68
N ILE A 287 1.22 -24.67 -35.71
CA ILE A 287 2.65 -24.43 -35.94
C ILE A 287 3.23 -25.47 -36.90
N ARG A 288 2.89 -26.76 -36.74
CA ARG A 288 3.35 -27.81 -37.65
C ARG A 288 2.80 -27.64 -39.05
N ASP A 289 1.51 -27.38 -39.19
CA ASP A 289 0.85 -27.25 -40.49
C ASP A 289 1.40 -26.04 -41.27
N VAL A 290 1.61 -24.92 -40.60
CA VAL A 290 2.23 -23.73 -41.20
C VAL A 290 3.71 -24.00 -41.54
N ALA A 291 4.48 -24.63 -40.64
CA ALA A 291 5.88 -24.96 -40.90
C ALA A 291 6.03 -25.93 -42.08
N ARG A 292 5.10 -26.89 -42.24
CA ARG A 292 5.02 -27.78 -43.40
C ARG A 292 4.79 -27.00 -44.68
N ARG A 293 3.78 -26.14 -44.66
CA ARG A 293 3.37 -25.34 -45.82
C ARG A 293 4.53 -24.49 -46.37
N TYR A 294 5.41 -24.00 -45.49
CA TYR A 294 6.57 -23.20 -45.87
C TYR A 294 7.91 -23.97 -45.87
N GLY A 295 7.89 -25.30 -45.73
CA GLY A 295 9.09 -26.14 -45.87
C GLY A 295 10.13 -26.02 -44.75
N VAL A 296 9.74 -25.57 -43.55
CA VAL A 296 10.65 -25.30 -42.41
C VAL A 296 10.38 -26.14 -41.17
N GLU A 297 9.68 -27.28 -41.29
CA GLU A 297 9.36 -28.16 -40.15
C GLU A 297 10.58 -28.52 -39.28
N GLY A 298 11.74 -28.79 -39.89
CA GLY A 298 12.98 -29.13 -39.20
C GLY A 298 13.65 -27.97 -38.45
N ARG A 299 13.20 -26.73 -38.70
CA ARG A 299 13.77 -25.49 -38.12
C ARG A 299 12.84 -24.85 -37.09
N VAL A 300 11.57 -25.26 -37.01
CA VAL A 300 10.58 -24.70 -36.08
C VAL A 300 10.43 -25.59 -34.85
N LEU A 301 10.68 -25.02 -33.68
CA LEU A 301 10.56 -25.67 -32.38
C LEU A 301 9.36 -25.10 -31.62
N TYR A 302 8.66 -25.95 -30.87
CA TYR A 302 7.58 -25.54 -29.98
C TYR A 302 7.75 -26.23 -28.62
N PHE A 303 7.73 -25.44 -27.54
CA PHE A 303 7.91 -25.96 -26.18
C PHE A 303 7.09 -25.18 -25.16
N HIS A 304 6.76 -25.83 -24.04
CA HIS A 304 5.84 -25.26 -23.05
C HIS A 304 6.54 -24.81 -21.78
N ASP A 305 7.49 -25.61 -21.28
CA ASP A 305 8.11 -25.36 -19.98
C ASP A 305 9.63 -25.27 -20.14
N ALA A 306 10.22 -24.13 -19.78
CA ALA A 306 11.66 -23.93 -19.67
C ALA A 306 11.91 -22.63 -18.88
N PRO A 307 12.99 -22.56 -18.07
CA PRO A 307 13.36 -21.36 -17.35
C PRO A 307 13.76 -20.26 -18.35
N LEU A 308 13.00 -19.16 -18.37
CA LEU A 308 13.10 -18.15 -19.41
C LEU A 308 14.44 -17.40 -19.43
N GLY A 309 15.03 -17.11 -18.27
CA GLY A 309 16.32 -16.40 -18.18
C GLY A 309 17.46 -17.14 -18.90
N PRO A 310 17.74 -18.42 -18.57
CA PRO A 310 18.72 -19.23 -19.30
C PRO A 310 18.47 -19.33 -20.80
N VAL A 311 17.20 -19.46 -21.22
CA VAL A 311 16.84 -19.52 -22.64
C VAL A 311 17.13 -18.18 -23.34
N LEU A 312 16.75 -17.05 -22.75
CA LEU A 312 17.00 -15.72 -23.31
C LEU A 312 18.50 -15.47 -23.49
N LYS A 313 19.34 -15.84 -22.52
CA LYS A 313 20.81 -15.67 -22.62
C LYS A 313 21.46 -16.44 -23.78
N ARG A 314 20.76 -17.42 -24.37
CA ARG A 314 21.23 -18.22 -25.50
C ARG A 314 20.49 -17.90 -26.81
N ALA A 315 19.42 -17.12 -26.75
CA ALA A 315 18.66 -16.74 -27.93
C ALA A 315 19.47 -15.77 -28.79
N LYS A 316 19.47 -15.98 -30.11
CA LYS A 316 20.05 -15.05 -31.09
C LYS A 316 19.28 -13.73 -31.08
N ALA A 317 17.95 -13.82 -31.05
CA ALA A 317 17.05 -12.68 -31.01
C ALA A 317 15.68 -13.09 -30.43
N VAL A 318 14.82 -12.12 -30.15
CA VAL A 318 13.44 -12.33 -29.69
C VAL A 318 12.46 -11.59 -30.60
N VAL A 319 11.36 -12.24 -30.98
CA VAL A 319 10.22 -11.58 -31.63
C VAL A 319 9.00 -11.72 -30.74
N THR A 320 8.33 -10.61 -30.41
CA THR A 320 7.12 -10.63 -29.59
C THR A 320 6.10 -9.62 -30.10
N ILE A 321 4.81 -9.81 -29.78
CA ILE A 321 3.80 -8.80 -30.07
C ILE A 321 3.99 -7.62 -29.10
N ASN A 322 3.77 -7.83 -27.80
CA ASN A 322 3.94 -6.81 -26.76
C ASN A 322 4.14 -7.42 -25.36
N SER A 323 4.65 -8.65 -25.30
CA SER A 323 4.86 -9.35 -24.04
C SER A 323 5.94 -8.67 -23.20
N THR A 324 5.77 -8.63 -21.87
CA THR A 324 6.83 -8.22 -20.93
C THR A 324 8.09 -9.10 -21.02
N VAL A 325 8.03 -10.25 -21.71
CA VAL A 325 9.22 -11.03 -22.06
C VAL A 325 10.18 -10.23 -22.95
N GLY A 326 9.68 -9.32 -23.78
CA GLY A 326 10.50 -8.37 -24.54
C GLY A 326 11.38 -7.51 -23.63
N LEU A 327 10.83 -6.97 -22.54
CA LEU A 327 11.62 -6.25 -21.53
C LEU A 327 12.71 -7.14 -20.90
N GLN A 328 12.41 -8.42 -20.68
CA GLN A 328 13.40 -9.37 -20.16
C GLN A 328 14.50 -9.69 -21.19
N ALA A 329 14.16 -9.74 -22.47
CA ALA A 329 15.12 -9.89 -23.56
C ALA A 329 16.06 -8.68 -23.63
N LEU A 330 15.51 -7.47 -23.59
CA LEU A 330 16.27 -6.22 -23.50
C LEU A 330 17.18 -6.18 -22.27
N TYR A 331 16.70 -6.66 -21.11
CA TYR A 331 17.53 -6.77 -19.91
C TYR A 331 18.77 -7.67 -20.13
N HIS A 332 18.62 -8.76 -20.89
CA HIS A 332 19.70 -9.66 -21.26
C HIS A 332 20.50 -9.22 -22.50
N ALA A 333 20.27 -8.00 -23.02
CA ALA A 333 20.91 -7.45 -24.22
C ALA A 333 20.67 -8.30 -25.49
N VAL A 334 19.52 -8.98 -25.56
CA VAL A 334 19.12 -9.77 -26.73
C VAL A 334 18.38 -8.86 -27.71
N PRO A 335 18.79 -8.80 -28.99
CA PRO A 335 18.05 -8.09 -30.05
C PRO A 335 16.57 -8.48 -30.02
N THR A 336 15.69 -7.48 -30.04
CA THR A 336 14.26 -7.70 -29.80
C THR A 336 13.43 -6.97 -30.85
N LYS A 337 12.66 -7.72 -31.64
CA LYS A 337 11.63 -7.22 -32.54
C LYS A 337 10.27 -7.22 -31.86
N VAL A 338 9.56 -6.10 -31.99
CA VAL A 338 8.20 -5.95 -31.48
C VAL A 338 7.24 -5.80 -32.66
N MET A 339 6.23 -6.66 -32.70
CA MET A 339 5.21 -6.74 -33.76
C MET A 339 3.87 -6.10 -33.35
N GLY A 340 3.85 -5.44 -32.19
CA GLY A 340 2.71 -4.71 -31.67
C GLY A 340 3.11 -3.37 -31.05
N ARG A 341 2.18 -2.80 -30.29
CA ARG A 341 2.27 -1.52 -29.60
C ARG A 341 2.60 -1.76 -28.13
N THR A 342 3.70 -1.17 -27.66
CA THR A 342 4.14 -1.22 -26.26
C THR A 342 5.10 -0.07 -25.98
N PHE A 343 5.14 0.40 -24.73
CA PHE A 343 5.93 1.56 -24.30
C PHE A 343 7.45 1.38 -24.41
N TYR A 344 7.92 0.14 -24.61
CA TYR A 344 9.35 -0.17 -24.80
C TYR A 344 9.73 -0.38 -26.27
N ASN A 345 8.78 -0.31 -27.21
CA ASN A 345 9.09 -0.37 -28.64
C ASN A 345 9.58 1.00 -29.12
N LEU A 346 10.86 1.28 -28.91
CA LEU A 346 11.47 2.57 -29.18
C LEU A 346 12.73 2.37 -30.05
N PRO A 347 13.02 3.31 -30.98
CA PRO A 347 14.27 3.32 -31.71
C PRO A 347 15.47 3.26 -30.76
N GLY A 348 16.40 2.33 -31.03
CA GLY A 348 17.56 2.07 -30.19
C GLY A 348 17.29 1.18 -28.97
N LEU A 349 16.04 0.91 -28.56
CA LEU A 349 15.75 -0.15 -27.59
C LEU A 349 15.40 -1.46 -28.29
N THR A 350 14.50 -1.40 -29.26
CA THR A 350 14.03 -2.54 -30.05
C THR A 350 14.33 -2.30 -31.52
N ASP A 351 14.45 -3.39 -32.27
CA ASP A 351 14.71 -3.33 -33.71
C ASP A 351 13.48 -2.76 -34.45
N GLN A 352 13.71 -1.67 -35.18
CA GLN A 352 12.68 -0.94 -35.92
C GLN A 352 12.58 -1.34 -37.40
N GLN A 353 13.50 -2.16 -37.90
CA GLN A 353 13.52 -2.62 -39.30
C GLN A 353 12.29 -3.46 -39.64
N ALA A 354 11.99 -3.67 -40.92
CA ALA A 354 10.96 -4.62 -41.31
C ALA A 354 11.27 -6.04 -40.77
N LEU A 355 10.23 -6.85 -40.54
CA LEU A 355 10.40 -8.22 -40.02
C LEU A 355 11.35 -9.04 -40.91
N ASP A 356 11.24 -8.90 -42.22
CA ASP A 356 12.05 -9.62 -43.20
C ASP A 356 13.55 -9.33 -43.03
N THR A 357 13.93 -8.05 -42.86
CA THR A 357 15.31 -7.61 -42.65
C THR A 357 15.87 -8.04 -41.29
N PHE A 358 15.02 -8.06 -40.26
CA PHE A 358 15.40 -8.44 -38.90
C PHE A 358 15.99 -9.86 -38.81
N TRP A 359 15.55 -10.79 -39.67
CA TRP A 359 16.05 -12.17 -39.63
C TRP A 359 17.53 -12.29 -39.98
N GLU A 360 17.98 -11.47 -40.93
CA GLU A 360 19.34 -11.47 -41.45
C GLU A 360 20.27 -10.70 -40.52
N SER A 361 19.85 -9.49 -40.11
CA SER A 361 20.67 -8.57 -39.34
C SER A 361 19.90 -7.90 -38.19
N PRO A 362 19.65 -8.63 -37.08
CA PRO A 362 18.92 -8.08 -35.94
C PRO A 362 19.77 -7.04 -35.19
N GLU A 363 19.20 -5.86 -34.95
CA GLU A 363 19.85 -4.75 -34.26
C GLU A 363 19.84 -4.92 -32.73
N PRO A 364 20.99 -4.78 -32.05
CA PRO A 364 21.05 -4.80 -30.60
C PRO A 364 20.52 -3.51 -29.99
N SER A 365 20.06 -3.60 -28.74
CA SER A 365 19.64 -2.42 -27.97
C SER A 365 20.85 -1.54 -27.59
N ASP A 366 20.72 -0.22 -27.73
CA ASP A 366 21.57 0.80 -27.09
C ASP A 366 21.52 0.59 -25.57
N ARG A 367 22.66 0.17 -25.00
CA ARG A 367 22.75 -0.22 -23.60
C ARG A 367 22.61 0.95 -22.65
N GLU A 368 23.06 2.13 -23.05
CA GLU A 368 22.96 3.32 -22.22
C GLU A 368 21.51 3.83 -22.18
N LEU A 369 20.86 3.88 -23.34
CA LEU A 369 19.42 4.17 -23.43
C LEU A 369 18.59 3.17 -22.63
N PHE A 370 18.91 1.88 -22.70
CA PHE A 370 18.23 0.85 -21.93
C PHE A 370 18.34 1.09 -20.42
N ARG A 371 19.53 1.42 -19.90
CA ARG A 371 19.71 1.69 -18.45
C ARG A 371 18.84 2.86 -17.99
N ARG A 372 18.84 3.96 -18.74
CA ARG A 372 18.02 5.15 -18.46
C ARG A 372 16.53 4.83 -18.47
N PHE A 373 16.07 4.16 -19.52
CA PHE A 373 14.69 3.68 -19.64
C PHE A 373 14.28 2.77 -18.48
N TYR A 374 15.12 1.78 -18.16
CA TYR A 374 14.81 0.76 -17.16
C TYR A 374 14.75 1.33 -15.74
N VAL A 375 15.66 2.22 -15.37
CA VAL A 375 15.62 2.93 -14.09
C VAL A 375 14.37 3.81 -14.01
N HIS A 376 14.08 4.58 -15.05
CA HIS A 376 12.88 5.40 -15.09
C HIS A 376 11.60 4.56 -14.92
N LEU A 377 11.50 3.44 -15.62
CA LEU A 377 10.39 2.49 -15.49
C LEU A 377 10.22 2.03 -14.04
N ILE A 378 11.31 1.66 -13.36
CA ILE A 378 11.27 1.24 -11.95
C ILE A 378 10.82 2.40 -11.04
N ASP A 379 11.38 3.58 -11.25
CA ASP A 379 11.19 4.72 -10.38
C ASP A 379 9.81 5.37 -10.52
N THR A 380 9.13 5.17 -11.64
CA THR A 380 7.83 5.80 -11.90
C THR A 380 6.66 4.85 -11.78
N THR A 381 6.84 3.55 -12.08
CA THR A 381 5.70 2.62 -12.19
C THR A 381 5.82 1.37 -11.33
N GLN A 382 7.01 0.99 -10.87
CA GLN A 382 7.22 -0.31 -10.23
C GLN A 382 7.35 -0.19 -8.70
N ILE A 383 6.50 -0.96 -8.00
CA ILE A 383 6.53 -1.12 -6.56
C ILE A 383 7.13 -2.49 -6.25
N ASN A 384 8.22 -2.52 -5.50
CA ASN A 384 8.89 -3.75 -5.10
C ASN A 384 8.01 -4.52 -4.10
N GLY A 385 7.29 -5.52 -4.57
CA GLY A 385 6.26 -6.24 -3.84
C GLY A 385 5.50 -7.25 -4.70
N ASN A 386 4.52 -7.91 -4.08
CA ASN A 386 3.70 -8.92 -4.75
C ASN A 386 2.28 -8.99 -4.17
N PHE A 387 1.27 -9.13 -5.04
CA PHE A 387 -0.13 -9.25 -4.62
C PHE A 387 -0.38 -10.45 -3.67
N ASP A 388 0.28 -11.58 -3.91
CA ASP A 388 0.12 -12.83 -3.15
C ASP A 388 1.08 -12.94 -1.95
N GLY A 389 2.04 -12.03 -1.85
CA GLY A 389 3.11 -12.04 -0.85
C GLY A 389 3.15 -10.76 -0.01
N PHE A 390 4.37 -10.32 0.29
CA PHE A 390 4.63 -9.02 0.90
C PHE A 390 4.33 -7.89 -0.09
N PHE A 391 3.67 -6.84 0.38
CA PHE A 391 3.48 -5.60 -0.35
C PHE A 391 3.70 -4.42 0.61
N PRO A 392 4.54 -3.43 0.26
CA PRO A 392 4.95 -2.38 1.18
C PRO A 392 3.94 -1.23 1.24
N PHE A 393 2.71 -1.49 1.73
CA PHE A 393 1.64 -0.49 1.74
C PHE A 393 2.04 0.84 2.39
N ALA A 394 2.68 0.81 3.56
CA ALA A 394 3.06 2.03 4.29
C ALA A 394 4.09 2.91 3.56
N GLN A 395 4.95 2.30 2.74
CA GLN A 395 5.96 3.02 1.95
C GLN A 395 5.34 3.53 0.65
N THR A 396 4.44 2.73 0.08
CA THR A 396 3.75 3.03 -1.18
C THR A 396 2.73 4.13 -1.02
N PHE A 397 1.96 4.11 0.07
CA PHE A 397 0.83 5.00 0.31
C PHE A 397 1.04 5.79 1.60
N SER A 398 1.42 7.06 1.46
CA SER A 398 1.52 7.99 2.60
C SER A 398 0.15 8.59 2.84
N VAL A 399 -0.39 8.48 4.05
CA VAL A 399 -1.69 9.08 4.38
C VAL A 399 -1.45 10.48 4.90
N SER A 400 -2.11 11.49 4.31
CA SER A 400 -1.98 12.86 4.81
C SER A 400 -2.47 12.94 6.27
N PRO A 401 -1.73 13.61 7.17
CA PRO A 401 -2.14 13.77 8.57
C PRO A 401 -3.49 14.50 8.70
N GLU A 402 -3.85 15.30 7.70
CA GLU A 402 -5.13 16.01 7.57
C GLU A 402 -6.29 15.11 7.12
N LEU A 403 -6.08 13.81 6.90
CA LEU A 403 -7.10 12.87 6.41
C LEU A 403 -7.40 11.68 7.28
N ALA A 404 -6.77 11.60 8.44
CA ALA A 404 -7.24 10.74 9.53
C ALA A 404 -8.56 11.28 10.14
N ILE A 405 -9.50 11.78 9.32
CA ILE A 405 -10.70 12.53 9.70
C ILE A 405 -11.94 11.77 9.22
N HIS A 406 -12.90 11.63 10.14
CA HIS A 406 -14.23 11.00 10.03
C HIS A 406 -14.42 9.67 10.79
N ALA A 407 -13.68 9.44 11.88
CA ALA A 407 -14.13 8.50 12.90
C ALA A 407 -15.26 9.12 13.77
N ILE A 408 -16.46 9.26 13.21
CA ILE A 408 -17.68 8.99 13.96
C ILE A 408 -18.16 7.64 13.41
N GLY A 409 -17.56 6.55 13.86
CA GLY A 409 -18.05 5.22 13.49
C GLY A 409 -19.49 5.06 13.99
N PRO A 410 -20.33 4.21 13.35
CA PRO A 410 -21.66 3.92 13.88
C PRO A 410 -21.56 3.39 15.31
N ARG A 411 -22.63 3.61 16.10
CA ARG A 411 -22.70 3.03 17.46
C ARG A 411 -22.48 1.50 17.37
N PRO A 412 -21.71 0.92 18.30
CA PRO A 412 -21.40 -0.50 18.27
C PRO A 412 -22.69 -1.32 18.44
N GLY A 413 -22.89 -2.34 17.60
CA GLY A 413 -23.89 -3.38 17.86
C GLY A 413 -23.45 -4.29 19.02
N LEU A 414 -24.36 -5.12 19.54
CA LEU A 414 -24.17 -5.97 20.72
C LEU A 414 -22.86 -6.78 20.72
N GLY A 415 -22.51 -7.42 19.60
CA GLY A 415 -21.26 -8.19 19.51
C GLY A 415 -20.00 -7.33 19.66
N ARG A 416 -20.00 -6.10 19.15
CA ARG A 416 -18.88 -5.16 19.29
C ARG A 416 -18.81 -4.59 20.72
N ILE A 417 -19.95 -4.39 21.38
CA ILE A 417 -20.02 -4.03 22.80
C ILE A 417 -19.40 -5.15 23.65
N LEU A 418 -19.72 -6.42 23.37
CA LEU A 418 -19.14 -7.56 24.07
C LEU A 418 -17.61 -7.63 23.88
N LEU A 419 -17.11 -7.46 22.65
CA LEU A 419 -15.67 -7.42 22.39
C LEU A 419 -14.97 -6.26 23.11
N ARG A 420 -15.62 -5.09 23.16
CA ARG A 420 -15.13 -3.93 23.91
C ARG A 420 -15.09 -4.22 25.41
N LEU A 421 -16.13 -4.84 25.95
CA LEU A 421 -16.18 -5.25 27.35
C LEU A 421 -15.08 -6.26 27.68
N LEU A 422 -14.88 -7.27 26.83
CA LEU A 422 -13.79 -8.25 26.97
C LEU A 422 -12.41 -7.57 26.95
N SER A 423 -12.17 -6.65 26.00
CA SER A 423 -10.90 -5.90 25.93
C SER A 423 -10.70 -5.01 27.16
N LEU A 424 -11.78 -4.41 27.68
CA LEU A 424 -11.74 -3.58 28.87
C LEU A 424 -11.41 -4.43 30.12
N LEU A 425 -12.08 -5.57 30.29
CA LEU A 425 -11.81 -6.54 31.36
C LEU A 425 -10.38 -7.08 31.28
N GLN A 426 -9.89 -7.39 30.08
CA GLN A 426 -8.51 -7.81 29.86
C GLN A 426 -7.51 -6.71 30.24
N GLY A 427 -7.83 -5.45 29.93
CA GLY A 427 -7.04 -4.29 30.33
C GLY A 427 -6.91 -4.18 31.86
N PHE A 428 -8.02 -4.31 32.58
CA PHE A 428 -8.02 -4.34 34.05
C PHE A 428 -7.28 -5.56 34.61
N ALA A 429 -7.49 -6.76 34.06
CA ALA A 429 -6.76 -7.95 34.48
C ALA A 429 -5.24 -7.78 34.29
N THR A 430 -4.82 -7.19 33.17
CA THR A 430 -3.41 -6.90 32.88
C THR A 430 -2.84 -5.86 33.86
N TYR A 431 -3.64 -4.87 34.26
CA TYR A 431 -3.27 -3.94 35.32
C TYR A 431 -3.08 -4.63 36.69
N TYR A 432 -3.95 -5.56 37.08
CA TYR A 432 -3.77 -6.30 38.32
C TYR A 432 -2.56 -7.25 38.28
N LEU A 433 -2.31 -7.91 37.13
CA LEU A 433 -1.09 -8.69 36.90
C LEU A 433 0.17 -7.81 37.02
N GLN A 434 0.09 -6.55 36.57
CA GLN A 434 1.18 -5.59 36.74
C GLN A 434 1.47 -5.32 38.23
N LEU A 435 0.45 -5.22 39.07
CA LEU A 435 0.63 -5.04 40.52
C LEU A 435 1.28 -6.27 41.17
N LEU A 436 0.90 -7.48 40.76
CA LEU A 436 1.56 -8.72 41.22
C LEU A 436 3.03 -8.76 40.80
N ALA A 437 3.32 -8.43 39.54
CA ALA A 437 4.70 -8.33 39.04
C ALA A 437 5.51 -7.30 39.84
N LEU A 438 4.88 -6.18 40.23
CA LEU A 438 5.51 -5.15 41.05
C LEU A 438 5.80 -5.66 42.47
N ALA A 439 4.86 -6.40 43.08
CA ALA A 439 5.00 -6.96 44.42
C ALA A 439 6.15 -7.99 44.53
N ILE A 440 6.40 -8.77 43.48
CA ILE A 440 7.53 -9.72 43.42
C ILE A 440 8.84 -9.09 42.92
N GLY A 441 8.89 -7.75 42.77
CA GLY A 441 10.10 -7.04 42.36
C GLY A 441 10.40 -7.04 40.86
N ALA A 442 9.54 -7.60 40.01
CA ALA A 442 9.70 -7.66 38.55
C ALA A 442 9.33 -6.33 37.87
N ARG A 443 10.11 -5.27 38.15
CA ARG A 443 9.83 -3.87 37.79
C ARG A 443 9.64 -3.62 36.28
N GLU A 444 10.48 -4.21 35.43
CA GLU A 444 10.38 -4.05 33.96
C GLU A 444 9.17 -4.80 33.38
N THR A 445 8.85 -5.98 33.91
CA THR A 445 7.64 -6.72 33.53
C THR A 445 6.39 -5.95 33.91
N ALA A 446 6.36 -5.39 35.13
CA ALA A 446 5.30 -4.51 35.58
C ALA A 446 5.15 -3.29 34.63
N ARG A 447 6.26 -2.66 34.22
CA ARG A 447 6.26 -1.56 33.26
C ARG A 447 5.57 -1.92 31.94
N ARG A 448 5.97 -3.05 31.33
CA ARG A 448 5.40 -3.52 30.05
C ARG A 448 3.92 -3.91 30.16
N LEU A 449 3.52 -4.46 31.30
CA LEU A 449 2.12 -4.79 31.56
C LEU A 449 1.26 -3.51 31.70
N LEU A 450 1.78 -2.46 32.32
CA LEU A 450 1.08 -1.16 32.42
C LEU A 450 0.85 -0.53 31.03
N GLU A 451 1.85 -0.59 30.14
CA GLU A 451 1.74 -0.12 28.75
C GLU A 451 0.66 -0.90 27.98
N ARG A 452 0.70 -2.24 28.07
CA ARG A 452 -0.29 -3.13 27.42
C ARG A 452 -1.69 -2.94 27.97
N GLY A 453 -1.83 -2.84 29.29
CA GLY A 453 -3.10 -2.59 29.97
C GLY A 453 -3.72 -1.27 29.49
N SER A 454 -2.92 -0.21 29.38
CA SER A 454 -3.39 1.10 28.89
C SER A 454 -3.90 1.04 27.45
N GLN A 455 -3.21 0.29 26.57
CA GLN A 455 -3.66 0.06 25.19
C GLN A 455 -4.96 -0.75 25.12
N GLN A 456 -5.10 -1.79 25.96
CA GLN A 456 -6.30 -2.63 26.02
C GLN A 456 -7.51 -1.87 26.56
N VAL A 457 -7.31 -1.03 27.58
CA VAL A 457 -8.37 -0.15 28.13
C VAL A 457 -8.84 0.82 27.04
N LEU A 458 -7.94 1.52 26.34
CA LEU A 458 -8.33 2.45 25.27
C LEU A 458 -9.11 1.73 24.14
N ARG A 459 -8.71 0.53 23.75
CA ARG A 459 -9.46 -0.30 22.80
C ARG A 459 -10.84 -0.70 23.33
N GLY A 460 -10.93 -1.08 24.60
CA GLY A 460 -12.19 -1.41 25.28
C GLY A 460 -13.14 -0.22 25.35
N LEU A 461 -12.61 0.99 25.47
CA LEU A 461 -13.36 2.25 25.40
C LEU A 461 -13.69 2.69 23.97
N GLY A 462 -13.40 1.87 22.95
CA GLY A 462 -13.68 2.20 21.56
C GLY A 462 -12.82 3.34 21.01
N VAL A 463 -11.63 3.56 21.58
CA VAL A 463 -10.70 4.62 21.18
C VAL A 463 -9.56 4.03 20.37
N THR A 464 -9.39 4.53 19.14
CA THR A 464 -8.22 4.29 18.31
C THR A 464 -7.21 5.43 18.51
N VAL A 465 -5.93 5.10 18.66
CA VAL A 465 -4.85 6.10 18.71
C VAL A 465 -4.02 6.00 17.45
N LEU A 466 -3.85 7.13 16.76
CA LEU A 466 -3.00 7.26 15.58
C LEU A 466 -1.82 8.20 15.91
N MET A 467 -0.60 7.73 15.64
CA MET A 467 0.63 8.49 15.86
C MET A 467 1.26 8.83 14.51
N ASP A 468 1.39 10.12 14.23
CA ASP A 468 2.14 10.64 13.09
C ASP A 468 3.47 11.21 13.60
N ARG A 469 4.55 10.46 13.34
CA ARG A 469 5.90 10.72 13.86
C ARG A 469 6.87 10.99 12.72
N ARG A 470 7.87 11.84 12.97
CA ARG A 470 9.01 12.00 12.07
C ARG A 470 9.85 10.73 12.03
N LEU A 471 10.45 10.46 10.87
CA LEU A 471 11.30 9.29 10.64
C LEU A 471 12.75 9.49 11.09
N GLU A 472 13.18 10.75 11.25
CA GLU A 472 14.57 11.07 11.60
C GLU A 472 14.76 11.14 13.12
N PRO A 473 15.71 10.37 13.68
CA PRO A 473 16.02 10.42 15.11
C PRO A 473 16.78 11.71 15.46
N ILE A 474 16.33 12.39 16.51
CA ILE A 474 17.00 13.59 17.05
C ILE A 474 17.91 13.17 18.21
N ALA A 475 19.22 13.43 18.07
CA ALA A 475 20.25 12.99 19.03
C ALA A 475 20.32 13.83 20.34
N ARG A 476 19.58 14.93 20.44
CA ARG A 476 19.50 15.79 21.64
C ARG A 476 18.41 15.32 22.60
N PRO A 477 18.52 15.60 23.92
CA PRO A 477 17.43 15.37 24.87
C PRO A 477 16.14 16.08 24.45
N GLN A 478 14.98 15.50 24.79
CA GLN A 478 13.68 15.96 24.27
C GLN A 478 12.65 16.11 25.39
N VAL A 479 12.02 17.28 25.45
CA VAL A 479 10.77 17.51 26.20
C VAL A 479 9.62 17.48 25.21
N HIS A 480 8.92 16.36 25.13
CA HIS A 480 7.68 16.27 24.38
C HIS A 480 6.58 17.03 25.14
N ILE A 481 5.86 17.90 24.44
CA ILE A 481 4.71 18.63 24.99
C ILE A 481 3.46 18.34 24.17
N ALA A 482 2.29 18.32 24.79
CA ALA A 482 1.01 18.19 24.08
C ALA A 482 -0.08 19.07 24.67
N ASN A 483 -1.10 19.40 23.88
CA ASN A 483 -2.34 19.96 24.41
C ASN A 483 -3.07 18.89 25.23
N HIS A 484 -3.57 19.27 26.41
CA HIS A 484 -4.30 18.38 27.31
C HIS A 484 -5.81 18.57 27.10
N GLY A 485 -6.45 17.65 26.39
CA GLY A 485 -7.85 17.81 25.96
C GLY A 485 -8.81 16.76 26.45
N HIS A 486 -8.33 15.62 26.98
CA HIS A 486 -9.22 14.54 27.40
C HIS A 486 -8.66 13.73 28.58
N PRO A 487 -9.50 13.25 29.53
CA PRO A 487 -9.03 12.43 30.68
C PRO A 487 -8.26 11.17 30.30
N LEU A 488 -8.44 10.68 29.07
CA LEU A 488 -7.76 9.49 28.54
C LEU A 488 -6.30 9.73 28.15
N ASP A 489 -5.83 10.98 28.20
CA ASP A 489 -4.45 11.35 27.87
C ASP A 489 -3.41 10.62 28.73
N VAL A 490 -3.75 10.28 29.98
CA VAL A 490 -2.87 9.48 30.85
C VAL A 490 -2.61 8.09 30.26
N LEU A 491 -3.63 7.45 29.69
CA LEU A 491 -3.52 6.14 29.05
C LEU A 491 -2.81 6.23 27.68
N LEU A 492 -3.01 7.35 26.98
CA LEU A 492 -2.31 7.66 25.73
C LEU A 492 -0.80 7.76 25.95
N VAL A 493 -0.38 8.56 26.94
CA VAL A 493 1.04 8.72 27.31
C VAL A 493 1.64 7.37 27.70
N GLN A 494 0.96 6.65 28.56
CA GLN A 494 1.40 5.36 29.06
C GLN A 494 1.49 4.27 27.97
N GLY A 495 0.55 4.24 27.02
CA GLY A 495 0.45 3.18 26.01
C GLY A 495 1.25 3.43 24.74
N TRP A 496 1.30 4.68 24.26
CA TRP A 496 1.85 5.02 22.92
C TRP A 496 3.12 5.86 22.97
N PHE A 497 3.19 6.87 23.84
CA PHE A 497 4.41 7.68 23.97
C PHE A 497 5.51 6.92 24.72
N ARG A 498 5.13 6.25 25.81
CA ARG A 498 6.02 5.45 26.66
C ARG A 498 7.17 6.24 27.29
N ASP A 499 6.91 7.53 27.50
CA ASP A 499 7.85 8.49 28.07
C ASP A 499 7.44 8.81 29.51
N CYS A 500 8.41 9.18 30.36
CA CYS A 500 8.12 9.61 31.72
C CYS A 500 7.38 10.95 31.70
N SER A 501 6.39 11.09 32.57
CA SER A 501 5.51 12.27 32.63
C SER A 501 5.22 12.69 34.07
N MET A 502 4.74 13.92 34.24
CA MET A 502 4.16 14.39 35.49
C MET A 502 2.67 14.12 35.52
N THR A 503 2.17 13.59 36.62
CA THR A 503 0.75 13.27 36.74
C THR A 503 0.18 13.64 38.11
N THR A 504 -1.03 14.17 38.11
CA THR A 504 -1.88 14.34 39.30
C THR A 504 -2.92 13.20 39.41
N ALA A 505 -2.93 12.27 38.45
CA ALA A 505 -4.01 11.31 38.24
C ALA A 505 -4.16 10.30 39.39
N ALA A 506 -3.15 10.11 40.23
CA ALA A 506 -3.23 9.23 41.40
C ALA A 506 -4.35 9.61 42.38
N ARG A 507 -4.69 10.91 42.51
CA ARG A 507 -5.78 11.36 43.39
C ARG A 507 -7.16 11.02 42.83
N HIS A 508 -7.30 11.02 41.51
CA HIS A 508 -8.60 10.86 40.82
C HIS A 508 -8.87 9.42 40.35
N LEU A 509 -7.83 8.62 40.12
CA LEU A 509 -7.93 7.24 39.64
C LEU A 509 -7.96 6.20 40.75
N ARG A 510 -7.80 6.57 42.03
CA ARG A 510 -7.68 5.62 43.15
C ARG A 510 -8.80 4.58 43.25
N TRP A 511 -10.02 4.94 42.82
CA TRP A 511 -11.19 4.07 42.84
C TRP A 511 -11.31 3.17 41.60
N LEU A 512 -10.65 3.53 40.51
CA LEU A 512 -10.68 2.77 39.25
C LEU A 512 -9.45 1.88 39.10
N LEU A 513 -8.29 2.38 39.55
CA LEU A 513 -6.98 1.74 39.47
C LEU A 513 -6.35 1.82 40.87
N PRO A 514 -6.65 0.87 41.78
CA PRO A 514 -6.06 0.87 43.11
C PRO A 514 -4.54 0.74 43.00
N PHE A 515 -3.80 1.40 43.90
CA PHE A 515 -2.32 1.45 43.91
C PHE A 515 -1.66 2.05 42.66
N PHE A 516 -2.40 2.81 41.84
CA PHE A 516 -1.84 3.45 40.63
C PHE A 516 -0.62 4.33 40.93
N ALA A 517 -0.55 4.93 42.13
CA ALA A 517 0.61 5.70 42.56
C ALA A 517 1.92 4.89 42.50
N ALA A 518 1.90 3.63 42.94
CA ALA A 518 3.05 2.73 42.91
C ALA A 518 3.41 2.32 41.48
N SER A 519 2.41 2.03 40.64
CA SER A 519 2.61 1.73 39.22
C SER A 519 3.23 2.91 38.47
N ALA A 520 2.73 4.11 38.73
CA ALA A 520 3.24 5.35 38.15
C ALA A 520 4.69 5.63 38.61
N GLN A 521 4.99 5.44 39.89
CA GLN A 521 6.35 5.58 40.42
C GLN A 521 7.31 4.56 39.80
N ASN A 522 6.90 3.29 39.64
CA ASN A 522 7.69 2.26 38.96
C ASN A 522 7.97 2.61 37.50
N TYR A 523 7.03 3.26 36.81
CA TYR A 523 7.24 3.73 35.43
C TYR A 523 8.25 4.89 35.34
N GLY A 524 8.43 5.63 36.44
CA GLY A 524 9.22 6.85 36.51
C GLY A 524 8.39 8.14 36.37
N HIS A 525 7.08 8.07 36.58
CA HIS A 525 6.24 9.27 36.64
C HIS A 525 6.49 10.05 37.93
N ILE A 526 6.42 11.38 37.83
CA ILE A 526 6.51 12.27 38.99
C ILE A 526 5.09 12.63 39.44
N HIS A 527 4.76 12.27 40.68
CA HIS A 527 3.54 12.74 41.34
C HIS A 527 3.73 14.17 41.81
N LEU A 528 2.84 15.06 41.38
CA LEU A 528 2.86 16.45 41.80
C LEU A 528 1.62 16.77 42.64
N ASP A 529 1.85 17.31 43.85
CA ASP A 529 0.78 17.91 44.63
C ASP A 529 0.74 19.41 44.36
N HIS A 530 -0.21 19.84 43.52
CA HIS A 530 -0.30 21.21 43.03
C HIS A 530 -0.70 22.22 44.13
N LEU A 531 -1.19 21.74 45.28
CA LEU A 531 -1.59 22.55 46.43
C LEU A 531 -0.40 22.92 47.34
N CYS A 532 0.77 22.28 47.17
CA CYS A 532 1.96 22.54 48.00
C CYS A 532 3.07 23.24 47.17
N GLY A 533 3.51 24.42 47.60
CA GLY A 533 4.57 25.19 46.93
C GLY A 533 5.92 24.47 46.89
N GLN A 534 6.30 23.79 47.97
CA GLN A 534 7.55 23.03 48.07
C GLN A 534 7.57 21.80 47.13
N SER A 535 6.41 21.18 46.91
CA SER A 535 6.23 20.04 45.99
C SER A 535 6.55 20.40 44.52
N ARG A 536 6.30 21.66 44.12
CA ARG A 536 6.58 22.14 42.75
C ARG A 536 8.08 22.27 42.47
N VAL A 537 8.85 22.80 43.43
CA VAL A 537 10.30 22.97 43.30
C VAL A 537 11.00 21.59 43.28
N GLU A 538 10.56 20.69 44.16
CA GLU A 538 11.07 19.32 44.20
C GLU A 538 10.71 18.53 42.92
N GLY A 539 9.49 18.71 42.40
CA GLY A 539 9.07 18.15 41.12
C GLY A 539 9.95 18.59 39.96
N LEU A 540 10.32 19.87 39.88
CA LEU A 540 11.22 20.38 38.85
C LEU A 540 12.65 19.81 38.97
N ARG A 541 13.19 19.69 40.19
CA ARG A 541 14.50 19.05 40.41
C ARG A 541 14.50 17.59 39.97
N ARG A 542 13.40 16.86 40.20
CA ARG A 542 13.26 15.48 39.74
C ARG A 542 13.13 15.37 38.23
N LEU A 543 12.45 16.31 37.57
CA LEU A 543 12.38 16.36 36.11
C LEU A 543 13.76 16.56 35.48
N LEU A 544 14.57 17.47 36.01
CA LEU A 544 15.93 17.69 35.50
C LEU A 544 16.78 16.42 35.61
N ARG A 545 16.75 15.73 36.75
CA ARG A 545 17.43 14.43 36.92
C ARG A 545 16.93 13.36 35.95
N LEU A 546 15.61 13.21 35.79
CA LEU A 546 15.07 12.26 34.82
C LEU A 546 15.42 12.61 33.38
N MET A 547 15.56 13.89 33.06
CA MET A 547 16.03 14.33 31.74
C MET A 547 17.48 13.91 31.52
N GLU A 548 18.36 14.08 32.51
CA GLU A 548 19.76 13.64 32.46
C GLU A 548 19.87 12.12 32.31
N GLU A 549 19.05 11.36 33.05
CA GLU A 549 19.10 9.89 33.04
C GLU A 549 18.49 9.25 31.79
N ARG A 550 17.35 9.78 31.29
CA ARG A 550 16.55 9.14 30.23
C ARG A 550 16.54 9.90 28.91
N GLY A 551 16.95 11.16 28.90
CA GLY A 551 16.98 12.02 27.71
C GLY A 551 15.62 12.35 27.11
N ARG A 552 14.50 11.84 27.65
CA ARG A 552 13.15 12.05 27.11
C ARG A 552 12.12 12.18 28.22
N LEU A 553 11.29 13.22 28.12
CA LEU A 553 10.15 13.48 29.00
C LEU A 553 8.92 13.87 28.18
N PHE A 554 7.74 13.64 28.75
CA PHE A 554 6.46 14.05 28.19
C PHE A 554 5.68 14.91 29.19
N LEU A 555 5.22 16.10 28.78
CA LEU A 555 4.55 17.05 29.67
C LEU A 555 3.28 17.61 29.04
N PHE A 556 2.28 17.85 29.88
CA PHE A 556 1.12 18.68 29.56
C PHE A 556 1.32 20.05 30.21
N PRO A 557 1.87 21.05 29.51
CA PRO A 557 2.34 22.28 30.14
C PRO A 557 1.22 23.19 30.62
N SER A 558 -0.03 23.00 30.20
CA SER A 558 -1.18 23.68 30.79
C SER A 558 -1.45 23.23 32.23
N GLY A 559 -1.05 22.01 32.59
CA GLY A 559 -1.27 21.39 33.89
C GLY A 559 -2.75 21.23 34.27
N SER A 560 -3.66 21.40 33.30
CA SER A 560 -5.11 21.44 33.51
C SER A 560 -5.81 20.91 32.26
N LEU A 561 -6.85 20.11 32.47
CA LEU A 561 -7.80 19.75 31.41
C LEU A 561 -8.71 20.93 31.04
N VAL A 562 -8.94 21.87 31.97
CA VAL A 562 -9.89 22.97 31.81
C VAL A 562 -9.24 24.16 31.12
N THR A 563 -8.02 24.51 31.54
CA THR A 563 -7.28 25.63 30.97
C THR A 563 -6.49 25.13 29.76
N PRO A 564 -6.82 25.56 28.53
CA PRO A 564 -6.13 25.09 27.34
C PRO A 564 -4.68 25.60 27.29
N ILE A 565 -3.83 24.87 26.57
CA ILE A 565 -2.43 25.24 26.35
C ILE A 565 -2.28 26.60 25.67
N THR A 566 -3.28 27.04 24.89
CA THR A 566 -3.31 28.36 24.25
C THR A 566 -3.47 29.51 25.24
N GLN A 567 -3.94 29.25 26.47
CA GLN A 567 -4.09 30.25 27.51
C GLN A 567 -2.93 30.19 28.52
N ARG A 568 -2.49 28.98 28.91
CA ARG A 568 -1.47 28.77 29.94
C ARG A 568 -0.42 27.75 29.52
N VAL A 569 0.84 28.14 29.65
CA VAL A 569 2.02 27.27 29.46
C VAL A 569 2.93 27.41 30.69
N SER A 570 3.33 26.27 31.27
CA SER A 570 4.22 26.25 32.44
C SER A 570 5.61 26.79 32.12
N GLY A 571 6.10 27.66 32.99
CA GLY A 571 7.46 28.20 32.95
C GLY A 571 8.58 27.18 33.05
N SER A 572 8.28 26.01 33.61
CA SER A 572 9.24 24.92 33.76
C SER A 572 9.84 24.45 32.43
N LEU A 573 9.15 24.64 31.31
CA LEU A 573 9.66 24.28 29.98
C LEU A 573 10.93 25.06 29.60
N HIS A 574 10.99 26.35 29.92
CA HIS A 574 12.16 27.16 29.65
C HIS A 574 13.37 26.69 30.48
N VAL A 575 13.15 26.32 31.74
CA VAL A 575 14.19 25.80 32.63
C VAL A 575 14.70 24.43 32.14
N LEU A 576 13.80 23.51 31.80
CA LEU A 576 14.15 22.19 31.27
C LEU A 576 14.90 22.30 29.93
N GLY A 577 14.50 23.25 29.09
CA GLY A 577 15.15 23.55 27.82
C GLY A 577 16.58 24.06 27.98
N ARG A 578 16.76 25.15 28.74
CA ARG A 578 18.08 25.80 28.89
C ARG A 578 19.04 25.03 29.79
N ARG A 579 18.58 24.52 30.94
CA ARG A 579 19.46 23.80 31.88
C ARG A 579 19.65 22.33 31.51
N GLY A 580 18.63 21.70 30.92
CA GLY A 580 18.69 20.30 30.48
C GLY A 580 19.17 20.11 29.04
N GLY A 581 19.50 21.18 28.29
CA GLY A 581 19.92 21.12 26.89
C GLY A 581 18.87 20.56 25.91
N ALA A 582 17.62 20.44 26.37
CA ALA A 582 16.59 19.68 25.69
C ALA A 582 15.84 20.51 24.64
N LEU A 583 15.52 19.88 23.52
CA LEU A 583 14.60 20.42 22.52
C LEU A 583 13.16 20.22 22.99
N ILE A 584 12.30 21.21 22.75
CA ILE A 584 10.86 21.06 22.99
C ILE A 584 10.23 20.51 21.72
N VAL A 585 9.60 19.34 21.81
CA VAL A 585 8.96 18.67 20.68
C VAL A 585 7.44 18.77 20.86
N PRO A 586 6.76 19.69 20.15
CA PRO A 586 5.32 19.86 20.28
C PRO A 586 4.56 18.71 19.60
N TRP A 587 3.54 18.19 20.26
CA TRP A 587 2.56 17.26 19.73
C TRP A 587 1.20 17.94 19.70
N PHE A 588 0.55 17.86 18.54
CA PHE A 588 -0.82 18.32 18.35
C PHE A 588 -1.76 17.13 18.46
N THR A 589 -2.51 17.08 19.55
CA THR A 589 -3.46 16.01 19.84
C THR A 589 -4.86 16.48 19.47
N THR A 590 -5.48 15.80 18.51
CA THR A 590 -6.85 16.07 18.06
C THR A 590 -7.76 14.92 18.49
N TYR A 591 -8.85 15.27 19.19
CA TYR A 591 -9.84 14.33 19.69
C TYR A 591 -11.04 14.32 18.75
N ARG A 592 -11.31 13.21 18.08
CA ARG A 592 -12.41 13.07 17.13
C ARG A 592 -13.35 11.95 17.53
N GLY A 593 -14.65 12.13 17.31
CA GLY A 593 -15.68 11.16 17.69
C GLY A 593 -16.04 11.15 19.18
N PHE A 594 -15.54 12.12 19.95
CA PHE A 594 -15.94 12.35 21.34
C PHE A 594 -17.15 13.30 21.38
N PRO A 595 -18.33 12.88 21.89
CA PRO A 595 -19.50 13.74 22.08
C PRO A 595 -19.22 14.83 23.11
N ARG A 596 -19.79 16.03 22.93
CA ARG A 596 -19.69 17.15 23.89
C ARG A 596 -20.08 16.76 25.32
N ARG A 597 -21.07 15.88 25.49
CA ARG A 597 -21.51 15.35 26.81
C ARG A 597 -20.39 14.64 27.58
N GLU A 598 -19.37 14.12 26.91
CA GLU A 598 -18.23 13.46 27.58
C GLU A 598 -17.21 14.46 28.11
N GLU A 599 -17.15 15.64 27.53
CA GLU A 599 -16.35 16.74 28.06
C GLU A 599 -16.86 17.20 29.43
N GLU A 600 -18.15 17.00 29.73
CA GLU A 600 -18.75 17.26 31.04
C GLU A 600 -18.47 16.13 32.05
N LEU A 601 -18.07 14.93 31.58
CA LEU A 601 -17.79 13.76 32.41
C LEU A 601 -16.32 13.65 32.88
N ARG A 602 -15.53 14.72 32.71
CA ARG A 602 -14.08 14.74 33.03
C ARG A 602 -13.73 14.26 34.45
N TYR A 603 -14.65 14.42 35.41
CA TYR A 603 -14.49 13.98 36.81
C TYR A 603 -15.38 12.80 37.22
N ARG A 604 -16.03 12.12 36.25
CA ARG A 604 -16.94 10.98 36.48
C ARG A 604 -16.45 9.74 35.70
N PRO A 605 -15.40 9.05 36.17
CA PRO A 605 -14.72 8.01 35.39
C PRO A 605 -15.62 6.83 35.00
N PHE A 606 -16.52 6.39 35.89
CA PHE A 606 -17.46 5.29 35.59
C PHE A 606 -18.47 5.67 34.50
N ALA A 607 -19.00 6.90 34.53
CA ALA A 607 -19.90 7.41 33.51
C ALA A 607 -19.18 7.58 32.16
N LEU A 608 -17.91 8.01 32.17
CA LEU A 608 -17.08 8.07 30.97
C LEU A 608 -16.84 6.67 30.39
N ILE A 609 -16.56 5.66 31.22
CA ILE A 609 -16.38 4.28 30.77
C ILE A 609 -17.66 3.75 30.13
N LEU A 610 -18.81 3.91 30.78
CA LEU A 610 -20.09 3.42 30.26
C LEU A 610 -20.47 4.10 28.93
N SER A 611 -20.33 5.43 28.87
CA SER A 611 -20.60 6.20 27.65
C SER A 611 -19.68 5.80 26.49
N ARG A 612 -18.42 5.45 26.77
CA ARG A 612 -17.47 4.97 25.77
C ARG A 612 -17.64 3.53 25.34
N LEU A 613 -18.02 2.65 26.27
CA LEU A 613 -18.34 1.27 25.94
C LEU A 613 -19.45 1.21 24.87
N LEU A 614 -20.49 2.02 25.05
CA LEU A 614 -21.69 2.10 24.19
C LEU A 614 -21.58 3.14 23.06
N GLY A 615 -20.59 4.03 23.12
CA GLY A 615 -20.43 5.17 22.22
C GLY A 615 -19.85 4.81 20.85
N PRO A 616 -19.97 5.72 19.86
CA PRO A 616 -19.32 5.55 18.56
C PRO A 616 -17.79 5.37 18.71
N GLN A 617 -17.15 4.84 17.67
CA GLN A 617 -15.69 4.75 17.68
C GLN A 617 -15.08 6.15 17.63
N ALA A 618 -14.18 6.42 18.57
CA ALA A 618 -13.47 7.69 18.68
C ALA A 618 -11.99 7.51 18.30
N THR A 619 -11.35 8.59 17.87
CA THR A 619 -9.94 8.60 17.49
C THR A 619 -9.20 9.73 18.18
N ILE A 620 -8.03 9.40 18.74
CA ILE A 620 -7.05 10.37 19.21
C ILE A 620 -5.92 10.38 18.19
N LEU A 621 -5.81 11.47 17.44
CA LEU A 621 -4.73 11.69 16.48
C LEU A 621 -3.64 12.52 17.15
N CYS A 622 -2.40 12.04 17.13
CA CYS A 622 -1.24 12.75 17.67
C CYS A 622 -0.25 13.04 16.53
N GLN A 623 -0.05 14.31 16.23
CA GLN A 623 0.87 14.78 15.18
C GLN A 623 2.09 15.45 15.77
N GLU A 624 3.28 15.00 15.37
CA GLU A 624 4.55 15.61 15.79
C GLU A 624 4.83 16.91 15.03
N GLY A 625 5.01 18.00 15.77
CA GLY A 625 5.40 19.31 15.25
C GLY A 625 6.91 19.50 15.14
N SER A 626 7.32 20.71 14.74
CA SER A 626 8.74 21.05 14.62
C SER A 626 9.38 21.26 15.98
N PRO A 627 10.55 20.63 16.26
CA PRO A 627 11.29 20.89 17.48
C PRO A 627 11.61 22.38 17.63
N ILE A 628 11.49 22.86 18.85
CA ILE A 628 11.73 24.25 19.25
C ILE A 628 12.98 24.23 20.13
N ASP A 629 13.96 25.06 19.80
CA ASP A 629 15.13 25.27 20.66
C ASP A 629 14.84 26.40 21.67
N PRO A 630 14.78 26.10 22.98
CA PRO A 630 14.49 27.11 24.00
C PRO A 630 15.56 28.19 24.12
N SER A 631 16.79 27.94 23.63
CA SER A 631 17.87 28.94 23.61
C SER A 631 17.60 30.10 22.66
N ALA A 632 16.75 29.90 21.64
CA ALA A 632 16.38 30.92 20.67
C ALA A 632 15.45 32.01 21.24
N PHE A 633 14.99 31.86 22.49
CA PHE A 633 14.08 32.80 23.14
C PHE A 633 14.78 33.57 24.27
N PRO A 634 14.52 34.88 24.39
CA PRO A 634 15.23 35.74 25.35
C PRO A 634 14.84 35.47 26.80
N ASN A 635 13.61 35.05 27.06
CA ASN A 635 13.09 34.75 28.39
C ASN A 635 11.96 33.70 28.35
N GLN A 636 11.56 33.25 29.54
CA GLN A 636 10.49 32.27 29.72
C GLN A 636 9.15 32.71 29.11
N THR A 637 8.81 33.99 29.23
CA THR A 637 7.54 34.55 28.72
C THR A 637 7.49 34.44 27.20
N ALA A 638 8.55 34.84 26.50
CA ALA A 638 8.64 34.76 25.04
C ALA A 638 8.49 33.32 24.51
N LEU A 639 9.11 32.34 25.18
CA LEU A 639 8.95 30.93 24.82
C LEU A 639 7.50 30.45 25.05
N SER A 640 6.92 30.79 26.19
CA SER A 640 5.53 30.44 26.50
C SER A 640 4.56 31.05 25.48
N ASP A 641 4.76 32.31 25.10
CA ASP A 641 3.94 33.03 24.12
C ASP A 641 4.03 32.39 22.74
N HIS A 642 5.24 32.05 22.31
CA HIS A 642 5.44 31.31 21.06
C HIS A 642 4.73 29.96 21.04
N ILE A 643 4.81 29.19 22.13
CA ILE A 643 4.09 27.92 22.26
C ILE A 643 2.58 28.15 22.23
N ARG A 644 2.06 29.17 22.95
CA ARG A 644 0.63 29.51 22.94
C ARG A 644 0.15 29.83 21.53
N GLU A 645 0.90 30.64 20.80
CA GLU A 645 0.58 31.05 19.44
C GLU A 645 0.67 29.87 18.45
N LEU A 646 1.68 29.01 18.59
CA LEU A 646 1.83 27.78 17.79
C LEU A 646 0.59 26.89 17.89
N TYR A 647 0.09 26.66 19.11
CA TYR A 647 -1.13 25.86 19.32
C TYR A 647 -2.41 26.61 18.91
N ALA A 648 -2.44 27.95 18.99
CA ALA A 648 -3.57 28.76 18.53
C ALA A 648 -3.71 28.77 17.00
N ARG A 649 -2.60 28.99 16.26
CA ARG A 649 -2.58 28.95 14.79
C ARG A 649 -3.03 27.59 14.27
N ARG A 650 -2.53 26.49 14.87
CA ARG A 650 -2.93 25.13 14.52
C ARG A 650 -4.43 24.88 14.74
N LYS A 651 -5.02 25.46 15.79
CA LYS A 651 -6.47 25.35 16.07
C LYS A 651 -7.31 26.03 14.99
N ILE A 652 -6.94 27.25 14.59
CA ILE A 652 -7.63 28.02 13.55
C ILE A 652 -7.54 27.32 12.18
N SER A 653 -6.36 26.81 11.81
CA SER A 653 -6.20 26.06 10.56
C SER A 653 -7.07 24.80 10.51
N ILE A 654 -7.34 24.15 11.65
CA ILE A 654 -8.23 22.98 11.72
C ILE A 654 -9.70 23.40 11.63
N GLU A 655 -10.10 24.53 12.23
CA GLU A 655 -11.48 25.04 12.20
C GLU A 655 -11.88 25.65 10.85
N MET A 656 -10.94 26.20 10.07
CA MET A 656 -11.19 26.70 8.70
C MET A 656 -11.29 25.61 7.62
N ILE A 657 -10.86 24.38 7.94
CA ILE A 657 -10.90 23.22 7.04
C ILE A 657 -12.17 22.37 7.29
N ILE A 658 -12.92 22.67 8.36
CA ILE A 658 -14.23 22.10 8.70
C ILE A 658 -15.31 23.06 8.21
#